data_AF-W4VP49-F1
#
_entry.id   AF-W4VP49-F1
#
_cell.length_a   1.000
_cell.length_b   1.000
_cell.length_c   1.000
_cell.angle_alpha   90.00
_cell.angle_beta   90.00
_cell.angle_gamma   90.00
#
_symmetry.space_group_name_H-M   'P 1'
#
loop_
_entity.id
_entity.type
_entity.pdbx_description
1 polymer ?
#
loop_
_entity_poly.entity_id
_entity_poly.type
_entity_poly.pdbx_seq_one_letter_code
_entity_poly.pdbx_strand_id
1 'polypeptide(L)'
;MKKLATIMVTLFIIGSLLIPTAAFAKSDLTGHYFEYSMTQLIDQGIIGGFGDGSYRPDKSITRAEFTAFLIRSLGLSTNSNDTKESFSDVKRSEWYYYPIEVASNYNLVGGYSNGQFKPNANITREQMAALIARALKFKGVQSAKESLTFKDSSKISPMFKPSIQSIVYLNIMAGTSDELFSPKDYTTRGQTSAVLLRMLNQIKNPKLVISNTKYNVNFDSVVNTQMNRTPKADGTGVFIASRKMVEYYANPNNFEKGTDEYLQFLDLSKTTNITASEINQKVLTNVGTLSGQGSAFIKAGSQNSVNEIYLIAHALHETGNGKSTLAKGIPVNDKGQIVDKSKAKYTVYNFFGLGAYDSNPINDGAKNAFERKWFTPEAAIIGGASEIVKNYISAGQNTLYKMRWNPDKPGTHQYATHTVWAVSQTKKMDTIYGKIDNYIMKYDVPNYQNQPGKTSKPTGAAIYHVDTSFPGKKGKVTVAGNLNFREGPTTSFSVINQLANNTTVTINGENGGWYNITASGKTGWVSGNYIDIQVSDTSLAGKKGKTTVAELNFRDGPSTGFSVIGKLKQGTDVTLVGELSGWYKIKADGKIGWVSKSYVEILMNSASIASLEKDTEPEISEFRTQLGITKQSVLLQSSLDPTNAEISGDIAADMPVTVIDEQKGHLLISIGNDMGWVLKETVQIYKEG
;
A
#
# COMPACT_ATOMS: atom_id res chain seq x y z
N MET A 1 -56.29 -50.49 24.76
CA MET A 1 -55.55 -49.54 23.88
C MET A 1 -55.85 -48.13 24.40
N LYS A 2 -54.93 -47.19 24.60
CA LYS A 2 -53.48 -47.11 24.28
C LYS A 2 -52.62 -46.83 25.55
N LYS A 3 -51.30 -46.99 25.42
CA LYS A 3 -50.22 -46.57 26.35
C LYS A 3 -50.13 -45.02 26.39
N LEU A 4 -49.46 -44.27 27.29
CA LEU A 4 -48.68 -44.42 28.57
C LEU A 4 -48.51 -42.96 29.14
N ALA A 5 -47.94 -42.58 30.30
CA ALA A 5 -47.23 -43.22 31.43
C ALA A 5 -47.49 -42.42 32.75
N THR A 6 -46.67 -42.64 33.80
CA THR A 6 -46.66 -41.92 35.10
C THR A 6 -45.24 -41.47 35.46
N ILE A 7 -45.10 -40.39 36.25
CA ILE A 7 -44.05 -40.03 37.26
C ILE A 7 -44.12 -38.50 37.41
N MET A 8 -44.74 -37.93 38.44
CA MET A 8 -44.42 -37.91 39.89
C MET A 8 -43.25 -36.96 40.21
N VAL A 9 -43.58 -35.83 40.84
CA VAL A 9 -42.65 -34.79 41.30
C VAL A 9 -42.48 -34.91 42.81
N THR A 10 -41.24 -34.94 43.30
CA THR A 10 -40.94 -35.03 44.74
C THR A 10 -39.85 -34.03 45.12
N LEU A 11 -40.03 -33.41 46.29
CA LEU A 11 -39.12 -32.45 46.91
C LEU A 11 -37.73 -33.04 47.18
N PHE A 12 -36.67 -32.21 47.15
CA PHE A 12 -35.42 -32.52 47.85
C PHE A 12 -34.83 -31.31 48.58
N ILE A 13 -34.18 -31.60 49.70
CA ILE A 13 -33.84 -30.66 50.78
C ILE A 13 -32.56 -29.87 50.47
N ILE A 14 -32.53 -28.59 50.85
CA ILE A 14 -31.31 -27.76 50.86
C ILE A 14 -30.41 -28.24 52.02
N GLY A 15 -29.47 -29.13 51.73
CA GLY A 15 -28.41 -29.51 52.65
C GLY A 15 -27.25 -28.54 52.60
N SER A 16 -27.07 -27.71 53.63
CA SER A 16 -25.97 -26.76 53.74
C SER A 16 -24.64 -27.47 54.08
N LEU A 17 -23.97 -28.03 53.08
CA LEU A 17 -22.58 -28.44 53.21
C LEU A 17 -21.69 -27.19 53.39
N LEU A 18 -21.26 -26.97 54.64
CA LEU A 18 -20.08 -26.16 54.94
C LEU A 18 -18.85 -26.89 54.38
N ILE A 19 -18.54 -26.65 53.11
CA ILE A 19 -17.23 -26.96 52.56
C ILE A 19 -16.23 -26.11 53.35
N PRO A 20 -15.26 -26.70 54.07
CA PRO A 20 -14.23 -25.92 54.72
C PRO A 20 -13.41 -25.24 53.63
N THR A 21 -13.54 -23.92 53.50
CA THR A 21 -12.70 -23.12 52.62
C THR A 21 -11.29 -23.08 53.20
N ALA A 22 -10.52 -24.14 52.93
CA ALA A 22 -9.08 -24.10 53.08
C ALA A 22 -8.58 -22.91 52.27
N ALA A 23 -8.11 -21.87 52.97
CA ALA A 23 -7.58 -20.69 52.32
C ALA A 23 -6.37 -21.15 51.50
N PHE A 24 -6.50 -21.13 50.18
CA PHE A 24 -5.40 -21.48 49.27
C PHE A 24 -4.23 -20.57 49.61
N ALA A 25 -3.17 -21.17 50.16
CA ALA A 25 -1.95 -20.46 50.48
C ALA A 25 -1.46 -19.79 49.20
N LYS A 26 -1.37 -18.45 49.23
CA LYS A 26 -0.98 -17.65 48.07
C LYS A 26 0.38 -18.15 47.58
N SER A 27 0.45 -18.58 46.32
CA SER A 27 1.66 -19.10 45.70
C SER A 27 2.82 -18.14 45.90
N ASP A 28 4.03 -18.68 46.12
CA ASP A 28 5.26 -17.90 46.25
C ASP A 28 5.69 -17.22 44.94
N LEU A 29 4.94 -17.46 43.85
CA LEU A 29 5.01 -16.70 42.61
C LEU A 29 4.10 -15.46 42.59
N THR A 30 3.01 -15.39 43.36
CA THR A 30 1.93 -14.43 43.06
C THR A 30 2.24 -12.99 43.49
N GLY A 31 2.41 -12.12 42.50
CA GLY A 31 2.94 -10.77 42.65
C GLY A 31 4.46 -10.70 42.60
N HIS A 32 5.15 -11.79 42.26
CA HIS A 32 6.61 -11.81 42.15
C HIS A 32 7.07 -11.32 40.77
N TYR A 33 8.21 -10.61 40.71
CA TYR A 33 8.72 -10.03 39.47
C TYR A 33 8.92 -11.05 38.32
N PHE A 34 9.21 -12.31 38.67
CA PHE A 34 9.40 -13.39 37.70
C PHE A 34 8.15 -14.28 37.47
N GLU A 35 7.00 -13.97 38.11
CA GLU A 35 5.76 -14.79 38.08
C GLU A 35 5.44 -15.32 36.69
N TYR A 36 5.14 -14.42 35.75
CA TYR A 36 4.80 -14.76 34.37
C TYR A 36 5.83 -15.70 33.71
N SER A 37 7.12 -15.42 33.90
CA SER A 37 8.18 -16.22 33.29
C SER A 37 8.32 -17.62 33.91
N MET A 38 7.97 -17.78 35.19
CA MET A 38 7.96 -19.08 35.86
C MET A 38 6.71 -19.86 35.47
N THR A 39 5.52 -19.26 35.57
CA THR A 39 4.24 -19.87 35.18
C THR A 39 4.32 -20.43 33.76
N GLN A 40 4.78 -19.64 32.78
CA GLN A 40 4.92 -20.12 31.40
C GLN A 40 5.86 -21.31 31.21
N LEU A 41 6.87 -21.51 32.07
CA LEU A 41 7.75 -22.70 32.02
C LEU A 41 7.25 -23.87 32.87
N ILE A 42 6.37 -23.60 33.84
CA ILE A 42 5.61 -24.62 34.59
C ILE A 42 4.53 -25.22 33.70
N ASP A 43 3.76 -24.37 32.99
CA ASP A 43 2.74 -24.76 32.00
C ASP A 43 3.34 -25.64 30.87
N GLN A 44 4.57 -25.35 30.47
CA GLN A 44 5.34 -26.12 29.46
C GLN A 44 6.07 -27.35 30.05
N GLY A 45 5.92 -27.66 31.35
CA GLY A 45 6.55 -28.83 32.01
C GLY A 45 8.07 -28.76 32.15
N ILE A 46 8.68 -27.58 31.92
CA ILE A 46 10.13 -27.38 31.93
C ILE A 46 10.65 -27.26 33.37
N ILE A 47 9.89 -26.57 34.24
CA ILE A 47 10.23 -26.31 35.66
C ILE A 47 9.11 -26.85 36.56
N GLY A 48 9.49 -27.57 37.61
CA GLY A 48 8.57 -28.02 38.68
C GLY A 48 8.87 -27.36 40.03
N GLY A 49 7.89 -27.42 40.94
CA GLY A 49 8.03 -26.99 42.35
C GLY A 49 8.77 -28.02 43.22
N PHE A 50 8.89 -27.72 44.52
CA PHE A 50 9.66 -28.53 45.49
C PHE A 50 8.86 -29.59 46.25
N GLY A 51 7.65 -29.93 45.79
CA GLY A 51 6.75 -30.92 46.42
C GLY A 51 5.99 -30.41 47.65
N ASP A 52 6.49 -29.37 48.31
CA ASP A 52 5.85 -28.61 49.39
C ASP A 52 4.88 -27.51 48.89
N GLY A 53 4.63 -27.45 47.57
CA GLY A 53 3.85 -26.41 46.91
C GLY A 53 4.63 -25.15 46.51
N SER A 54 5.89 -25.00 46.92
CA SER A 54 6.72 -23.83 46.59
C SER A 54 7.45 -23.96 45.25
N TYR A 55 7.68 -22.83 44.57
CA TYR A 55 8.49 -22.74 43.36
C TYR A 55 9.83 -22.02 43.57
N ARG A 56 9.98 -21.32 44.70
CA ARG A 56 11.18 -20.66 45.24
C ARG A 56 11.90 -19.78 44.22
N PRO A 57 11.29 -18.68 43.74
CA PRO A 57 11.83 -17.87 42.64
C PRO A 57 13.26 -17.36 42.89
N ASP A 58 13.59 -16.98 44.12
CA ASP A 58 14.89 -16.38 44.44
C ASP A 58 15.97 -17.38 44.87
N LYS A 59 15.65 -18.67 44.96
CA LYS A 59 16.66 -19.72 45.20
C LYS A 59 17.65 -19.74 44.02
N SER A 60 18.94 -19.63 44.32
CA SER A 60 20.03 -19.88 43.35
C SER A 60 19.95 -21.29 42.76
N ILE A 61 20.30 -21.46 41.49
CA ILE A 61 20.30 -22.78 40.83
C ILE A 61 21.67 -23.36 40.58
N THR A 62 21.75 -24.68 40.67
CA THR A 62 22.93 -25.45 40.28
C THR A 62 23.09 -25.56 38.76
N ARG A 63 24.30 -25.89 38.30
CA ARG A 63 24.58 -26.20 36.90
C ARG A 63 23.76 -27.39 36.39
N ALA A 64 23.45 -28.35 37.24
CA ALA A 64 22.54 -29.46 36.95
C ALA A 64 21.08 -29.02 36.79
N GLU A 65 20.54 -28.22 37.72
CA GLU A 65 19.18 -27.63 37.60
C GLU A 65 19.03 -26.87 36.28
N PHE A 66 19.98 -25.99 35.97
CA PHE A 66 19.97 -25.22 34.72
C PHE A 66 20.00 -26.13 33.47
N THR A 67 20.88 -27.13 33.44
CA THR A 67 21.05 -28.02 32.28
C THR A 67 19.80 -28.88 32.04
N ALA A 68 19.15 -29.35 33.10
CA ALA A 68 17.89 -30.08 32.99
C ALA A 68 16.75 -29.20 32.42
N PHE A 69 16.65 -27.94 32.85
CA PHE A 69 15.69 -26.99 32.27
C PHE A 69 16.01 -26.70 30.80
N LEU A 70 17.29 -26.53 30.44
CA LEU A 70 17.73 -26.30 29.06
C LEU A 70 17.38 -27.47 28.13
N ILE A 71 17.62 -28.71 28.56
CA ILE A 71 17.28 -29.92 27.79
C ILE A 71 15.78 -30.05 27.54
N ARG A 72 14.94 -29.79 28.56
CA ARG A 72 13.49 -29.76 28.42
C ARG A 72 13.03 -28.63 27.49
N SER A 73 13.58 -27.42 27.62
CA SER A 73 13.31 -26.29 26.72
C SER A 73 13.65 -26.60 25.26
N LEU A 74 14.65 -27.44 25.00
CA LEU A 74 15.05 -27.82 23.64
C LEU A 74 14.26 -29.02 23.08
N GLY A 75 13.39 -29.65 23.88
CA GLY A 75 12.60 -30.82 23.49
C GLY A 75 13.42 -32.09 23.28
N LEU A 76 14.58 -32.21 23.95
CA LEU A 76 15.52 -33.32 23.76
C LEU A 76 15.19 -34.48 24.71
N SER A 77 15.08 -35.70 24.16
CA SER A 77 14.78 -36.91 24.93
C SER A 77 15.95 -37.34 25.81
N THR A 78 15.67 -37.71 27.05
CA THR A 78 16.62 -38.30 28.00
C THR A 78 16.62 -39.83 28.02
N ASN A 79 15.77 -40.47 27.21
CA ASN A 79 15.50 -41.91 27.29
C ASN A 79 16.50 -42.73 26.44
N SER A 80 17.81 -42.51 26.61
CA SER A 80 18.85 -43.24 25.88
C SER A 80 19.63 -44.19 26.79
N ASN A 81 19.63 -45.47 26.43
CA ASN A 81 20.54 -46.47 27.00
C ASN A 81 21.98 -46.32 26.47
N ASP A 82 22.16 -45.57 25.38
CA ASP A 82 23.42 -45.35 24.67
C ASP A 82 23.93 -43.93 25.00
N THR A 83 24.49 -43.79 26.21
CA THR A 83 25.11 -42.56 26.70
C THR A 83 26.46 -42.90 27.33
N LYS A 84 27.54 -42.42 26.68
CA LYS A 84 28.90 -42.51 27.20
C LYS A 84 29.11 -41.46 28.29
N GLU A 85 29.69 -41.85 29.42
CA GLU A 85 30.06 -40.93 30.51
C GLU A 85 31.03 -39.83 30.01
N SER A 86 30.65 -38.57 30.17
CA SER A 86 31.44 -37.41 29.71
C SER A 86 32.26 -36.75 30.81
N PHE A 87 31.86 -36.91 32.09
CA PHE A 87 32.43 -36.14 33.20
C PHE A 87 32.62 -36.99 34.46
N SER A 88 33.77 -36.85 35.12
CA SER A 88 34.20 -37.71 36.24
C SER A 88 33.40 -37.54 37.54
N ASP A 89 32.52 -36.55 37.64
CA ASP A 89 31.65 -36.27 38.78
C ASP A 89 30.15 -36.42 38.48
N VAL A 90 29.78 -36.98 37.32
CA VAL A 90 28.39 -37.19 36.87
C VAL A 90 28.06 -38.68 36.93
N LYS A 91 27.68 -39.16 38.12
CA LYS A 91 27.38 -40.59 38.36
C LYS A 91 26.02 -41.01 37.81
N ARG A 92 25.93 -42.22 37.25
CA ARG A 92 24.69 -42.79 36.69
C ARG A 92 23.52 -42.97 37.68
N SER A 93 23.80 -42.94 38.99
CA SER A 93 22.78 -42.96 40.05
C SER A 93 22.05 -41.61 40.24
N GLU A 94 22.56 -40.51 39.68
CA GLU A 94 22.06 -39.17 39.95
C GLU A 94 20.96 -38.76 38.96
N TRP A 95 19.93 -38.06 39.46
CA TRP A 95 18.80 -37.58 38.66
C TRP A 95 19.23 -36.69 37.46
N TYR A 96 20.39 -36.05 37.56
CA TYR A 96 20.94 -35.16 36.54
C TYR A 96 21.80 -35.86 35.47
N TYR A 97 22.07 -37.17 35.60
CA TYR A 97 22.93 -37.93 34.68
C TYR A 97 22.47 -37.79 33.22
N TYR A 98 21.27 -38.30 32.90
CA TYR A 98 20.77 -38.30 31.52
C TYR A 98 20.63 -36.87 30.92
N PRO A 99 20.12 -35.84 31.64
CA PRO A 99 20.16 -34.47 31.14
C PRO A 99 21.57 -33.95 30.83
N ILE A 100 22.57 -34.23 31.65
CA ILE A 100 23.95 -33.74 31.42
C ILE A 100 24.60 -34.49 30.25
N GLU A 101 24.45 -35.81 30.17
CA GLU A 101 25.06 -36.61 29.09
C GLU A 101 24.41 -36.34 27.72
N VAL A 102 23.08 -36.15 27.67
CA VAL A 102 22.41 -35.68 26.46
C VAL A 102 22.88 -34.28 26.06
N ALA A 103 23.06 -33.37 27.03
CA ALA A 103 23.60 -32.03 26.75
C ALA A 103 25.07 -32.06 26.29
N SER A 104 25.85 -33.02 26.75
CA SER A 104 27.24 -33.26 26.32
C SER A 104 27.28 -33.75 24.88
N ASN A 105 26.50 -34.79 24.55
CA ASN A 105 26.41 -35.37 23.20
C ASN A 105 25.99 -34.32 22.15
N TYR A 106 25.04 -33.44 22.47
CA TYR A 106 24.64 -32.33 21.59
C TYR A 106 25.55 -31.10 21.65
N ASN A 107 26.70 -31.16 22.34
CA ASN A 107 27.67 -30.07 22.49
C ASN A 107 27.08 -28.77 23.08
N LEU A 108 26.01 -28.90 23.89
CA LEU A 108 25.30 -27.79 24.55
C LEU A 108 26.01 -27.34 25.84
N VAL A 109 26.67 -28.28 26.52
CA VAL A 109 27.48 -28.03 27.72
C VAL A 109 28.94 -28.43 27.52
N GLY A 110 29.76 -28.15 28.54
CA GLY A 110 31.15 -28.58 28.61
C GLY A 110 31.63 -28.54 30.07
N GLY A 111 32.65 -29.35 30.35
CA GLY A 111 33.28 -29.46 31.66
C GLY A 111 34.31 -28.36 31.94
N TYR A 112 34.89 -28.43 33.13
CA TYR A 112 36.10 -27.71 33.51
C TYR A 112 37.35 -28.46 33.02
N SER A 113 38.51 -27.81 33.04
CA SER A 113 39.80 -28.35 32.55
C SER A 113 40.27 -29.62 33.28
N ASN A 114 39.67 -29.97 34.42
CA ASN A 114 39.93 -31.20 35.18
C ASN A 114 38.93 -32.35 34.89
N GLY A 115 38.16 -32.27 33.79
CA GLY A 115 37.23 -33.32 33.37
C GLY A 115 35.92 -33.41 34.17
N GLN A 116 35.66 -32.44 35.07
CA GLN A 116 34.44 -32.39 35.88
C GLN A 116 33.39 -31.46 35.28
N PHE A 117 32.11 -31.75 35.52
CA PHE A 117 30.98 -30.89 35.21
C PHE A 117 30.61 -29.94 36.37
N LYS A 118 30.87 -30.34 37.61
CA LYS A 118 30.45 -29.69 38.87
C LYS A 118 28.92 -29.49 38.95
N PRO A 119 28.13 -30.58 38.93
CA PRO A 119 26.66 -30.53 38.81
C PRO A 119 25.99 -29.72 39.94
N ASN A 120 26.47 -29.87 41.17
CA ASN A 120 25.89 -29.25 42.36
C ASN A 120 26.41 -27.82 42.66
N ALA A 121 27.34 -27.29 41.86
CA ALA A 121 27.78 -25.91 41.99
C ALA A 121 26.76 -24.94 41.39
N ASN A 122 26.53 -23.79 42.03
CA ASN A 122 25.68 -22.73 41.49
C ASN A 122 26.23 -22.21 40.15
N ILE A 123 25.35 -22.01 39.17
CA ILE A 123 25.73 -21.47 37.85
C ILE A 123 25.88 -19.94 37.93
N THR A 124 26.94 -19.40 37.32
CA THR A 124 27.16 -17.95 37.23
C THR A 124 26.50 -17.37 35.98
N ARG A 125 26.21 -16.07 35.98
CA ARG A 125 25.62 -15.36 34.83
C ARG A 125 26.41 -15.54 33.54
N GLU A 126 27.75 -15.50 33.57
CA GLU A 126 28.58 -15.74 32.38
C GLU A 126 28.53 -17.21 31.87
N GLN A 127 28.31 -18.18 32.76
CA GLN A 127 28.15 -19.58 32.36
C GLN A 127 26.77 -19.84 31.77
N MET A 128 25.70 -19.33 32.41
CA MET A 128 24.35 -19.39 31.87
C MET A 128 24.30 -18.78 30.46
N ALA A 129 24.92 -17.60 30.29
CA ALA A 129 25.05 -16.92 29.00
C ALA A 129 25.69 -17.81 27.91
N ALA A 130 26.77 -18.50 28.24
CA ALA A 130 27.47 -19.37 27.30
C ALA A 130 26.65 -20.60 26.88
N LEU A 131 25.90 -21.22 27.81
CA LEU A 131 25.05 -22.38 27.50
C LEU A 131 23.83 -21.97 26.66
N ILE A 132 23.20 -20.84 26.97
CA ILE A 132 22.12 -20.25 26.16
C ILE A 132 22.60 -19.97 24.72
N ALA A 133 23.79 -19.39 24.56
CA ALA A 133 24.37 -19.14 23.23
C ALA A 133 24.62 -20.42 22.42
N ARG A 134 25.04 -21.53 23.08
CA ARG A 134 25.17 -22.83 22.39
C ARG A 134 23.81 -23.41 22.00
N ALA A 135 22.80 -23.31 22.85
CA ALA A 135 21.43 -23.76 22.58
C ALA A 135 20.78 -23.01 21.40
N LEU A 136 20.98 -21.69 21.31
CA LEU A 136 20.56 -20.86 20.19
C LEU A 136 21.24 -21.27 18.89
N LYS A 137 22.58 -21.45 18.91
CA LYS A 137 23.34 -21.94 17.75
C LYS A 137 22.89 -23.33 17.30
N PHE A 138 22.63 -24.24 18.25
CA PHE A 138 22.12 -25.59 17.99
C PHE A 138 20.73 -25.58 17.32
N LYS A 139 19.86 -24.63 17.69
CA LYS A 139 18.56 -24.40 17.02
C LYS A 139 18.65 -23.46 15.80
N GLY A 140 19.85 -23.19 15.29
CA GLY A 140 20.08 -22.41 14.05
C GLY A 140 19.88 -20.90 14.16
N VAL A 141 19.66 -20.36 15.37
CA VAL A 141 19.40 -18.92 15.59
C VAL A 141 20.67 -18.13 15.31
N GLN A 142 20.62 -17.26 14.30
CA GLN A 142 21.72 -16.35 13.95
C GLN A 142 21.72 -15.12 14.86
N SER A 143 22.92 -14.59 15.15
CA SER A 143 23.09 -13.38 15.95
C SER A 143 24.34 -12.61 15.54
N ALA A 144 24.28 -11.28 15.66
CA ALA A 144 25.47 -10.44 15.59
C ALA A 144 26.21 -10.48 16.94
N LYS A 145 27.17 -9.56 17.12
CA LYS A 145 27.85 -9.30 18.39
C LYS A 145 27.74 -7.81 18.69
N GLU A 146 27.20 -7.48 19.85
CA GLU A 146 27.13 -6.10 20.34
C GLU A 146 28.41 -5.69 21.08
N SER A 147 28.65 -4.38 21.23
CA SER A 147 29.73 -3.88 22.08
C SER A 147 29.25 -3.81 23.53
N LEU A 148 30.00 -4.41 24.46
CA LEU A 148 29.61 -4.43 25.87
C LEU A 148 30.03 -3.12 26.56
N THR A 149 29.03 -2.31 26.94
CA THR A 149 29.20 -1.00 27.58
C THR A 149 29.30 -1.06 29.11
N PHE A 150 28.99 -2.20 29.73
CA PHE A 150 29.02 -2.38 31.18
C PHE A 150 30.41 -2.13 31.77
N LYS A 151 30.51 -1.38 32.88
CA LYS A 151 31.75 -1.01 33.57
C LYS A 151 32.57 -2.22 34.04
N ASP A 152 31.91 -3.34 34.30
CA ASP A 152 32.53 -4.60 34.72
C ASP A 152 32.81 -5.59 33.58
N SER A 153 32.72 -5.16 32.31
CA SER A 153 33.00 -5.99 31.12
C SER A 153 34.43 -6.57 31.08
N SER A 154 35.36 -6.05 31.89
CA SER A 154 36.70 -6.60 32.11
C SER A 154 36.72 -7.85 33.01
N LYS A 155 35.69 -8.06 33.84
CA LYS A 155 35.55 -9.24 34.72
C LYS A 155 34.96 -10.46 33.99
N ILE A 156 34.50 -10.29 32.74
CA ILE A 156 33.97 -11.38 31.91
C ILE A 156 35.12 -12.31 31.49
N SER A 157 34.97 -13.62 31.72
CA SER A 157 35.97 -14.60 31.25
C SER A 157 36.08 -14.55 29.71
N PRO A 158 37.28 -14.40 29.12
CA PRO A 158 37.44 -14.16 27.68
C PRO A 158 36.70 -15.16 26.77
N MET A 159 36.67 -16.44 27.17
CA MET A 159 35.97 -17.51 26.43
C MET A 159 34.43 -17.33 26.36
N PHE A 160 33.82 -16.58 27.27
CA PHE A 160 32.37 -16.33 27.29
C PHE A 160 31.99 -14.96 26.71
N LYS A 161 32.95 -14.04 26.54
CA LYS A 161 32.69 -12.70 25.99
C LYS A 161 31.94 -12.73 24.64
N PRO A 162 32.31 -13.57 23.65
CA PRO A 162 31.56 -13.66 22.40
C PRO A 162 30.11 -14.13 22.57
N SER A 163 29.85 -15.05 23.51
CA SER A 163 28.50 -15.54 23.82
C SER A 163 27.65 -14.45 24.47
N ILE A 164 28.22 -13.69 25.41
CA ILE A 164 27.55 -12.57 26.07
C ILE A 164 27.19 -11.48 25.04
N GLN A 165 28.12 -11.12 24.16
CA GLN A 165 27.87 -10.16 23.06
C GLN A 165 26.69 -10.56 22.15
N SER A 166 26.50 -11.86 21.91
CA SER A 166 25.39 -12.33 21.06
C SER A 166 24.05 -12.42 21.77
N ILE A 167 24.00 -12.75 23.07
CA ILE A 167 22.72 -12.83 23.80
C ILE A 167 22.23 -11.47 24.34
N VAL A 168 23.14 -10.51 24.51
CA VAL A 168 22.79 -9.10 24.78
C VAL A 168 22.18 -8.49 23.52
N TYR A 169 22.81 -8.69 22.36
CA TYR A 169 22.23 -8.33 21.04
C TYR A 169 20.83 -8.93 20.83
N LEU A 170 20.62 -10.21 21.16
CA LEU A 170 19.31 -10.87 21.10
C LEU A 170 18.35 -10.47 22.24
N ASN A 171 18.74 -9.55 23.13
CA ASN A 171 17.95 -9.07 24.28
C ASN A 171 17.46 -10.20 25.21
N ILE A 172 18.19 -11.32 25.28
CA ILE A 172 17.87 -12.47 26.14
C ILE A 172 18.36 -12.20 27.58
N MET A 173 19.57 -11.65 27.70
CA MET A 173 20.15 -11.18 28.96
C MET A 173 20.54 -9.71 28.84
N ALA A 174 20.24 -8.94 29.89
CA ALA A 174 20.71 -7.58 30.10
C ALA A 174 21.58 -7.52 31.37
N GLY A 175 22.00 -6.33 31.76
CA GLY A 175 22.73 -6.09 33.01
C GLY A 175 21.94 -6.46 34.28
N THR A 176 22.62 -6.43 35.42
CA THR A 176 22.00 -6.32 36.76
C THR A 176 21.64 -4.87 37.09
N SER A 177 22.28 -3.91 36.43
CA SER A 177 21.88 -2.52 36.29
C SER A 177 22.29 -2.00 34.90
N ASP A 178 21.98 -0.76 34.58
CA ASP A 178 22.42 -0.11 33.32
C ASP A 178 23.95 -0.08 33.17
N GLU A 179 24.69 -0.15 34.28
CA GLU A 179 26.16 -0.06 34.31
C GLU A 179 26.89 -1.39 34.49
N LEU A 180 26.22 -2.46 34.94
CA LEU A 180 26.87 -3.70 35.39
C LEU A 180 26.25 -4.95 34.76
N PHE A 181 27.09 -5.88 34.29
CA PHE A 181 26.65 -7.20 33.83
C PHE A 181 26.65 -8.26 34.94
N SER A 182 27.43 -8.10 36.02
CA SER A 182 27.57 -9.09 37.09
C SER A 182 27.96 -10.50 36.56
N PRO A 183 29.09 -10.68 35.86
CA PRO A 183 29.40 -11.95 35.20
C PRO A 183 29.64 -13.13 36.16
N LYS A 184 30.12 -12.86 37.38
CA LYS A 184 30.48 -13.90 38.37
C LYS A 184 29.32 -14.26 39.31
N ASP A 185 28.30 -13.43 39.39
CA ASP A 185 27.18 -13.60 40.31
C ASP A 185 26.32 -14.81 39.91
N TYR A 186 25.71 -15.45 40.91
CA TYR A 186 24.84 -16.61 40.71
C TYR A 186 23.43 -16.22 40.24
N THR A 187 22.75 -17.13 39.55
CA THR A 187 21.41 -16.88 38.99
C THR A 187 20.31 -17.55 39.82
N THR A 188 19.20 -16.84 40.04
CA THR A 188 18.00 -17.38 40.71
C THR A 188 17.08 -18.14 39.75
N ARG A 189 16.19 -18.99 40.28
CA ARG A 189 15.18 -19.72 39.49
C ARG A 189 14.32 -18.80 38.63
N GLY A 190 13.90 -17.66 39.16
CA GLY A 190 13.13 -16.64 38.44
C GLY A 190 13.94 -15.98 37.31
N GLN A 191 15.19 -15.57 37.58
CA GLN A 191 16.08 -15.02 36.56
C GLN A 191 16.33 -16.00 35.41
N THR A 192 16.61 -17.27 35.74
CA THR A 192 16.76 -18.34 34.75
C THR A 192 15.48 -18.56 33.96
N SER A 193 14.31 -18.46 34.58
CA SER A 193 13.03 -18.63 33.91
C SER A 193 12.77 -17.53 32.87
N ALA A 194 13.04 -16.27 33.21
CA ALA A 194 12.99 -15.17 32.26
C ALA A 194 13.97 -15.35 31.09
N VAL A 195 15.19 -15.84 31.35
CA VAL A 195 16.22 -16.08 30.33
C VAL A 195 15.87 -17.27 29.41
N LEU A 196 15.38 -18.38 29.96
CA LEU A 196 14.92 -19.53 29.18
C LEU A 196 13.68 -19.20 28.36
N LEU A 197 12.72 -18.44 28.90
CA LEU A 197 11.54 -17.99 28.15
C LEU A 197 11.94 -17.04 27.00
N ARG A 198 12.88 -16.11 27.20
CA ARG A 198 13.41 -15.27 26.11
C ARG A 198 14.18 -16.08 25.08
N MET A 199 14.97 -17.07 25.49
CA MET A 199 15.64 -18.00 24.58
C MET A 199 14.63 -18.80 23.75
N LEU A 200 13.58 -19.35 24.39
CA LEU A 200 12.48 -20.04 23.71
C LEU A 200 11.76 -19.11 22.73
N ASN A 201 11.53 -17.86 23.10
CA ASN A 201 10.93 -16.87 22.22
C ASN A 201 11.84 -16.52 21.03
N GLN A 202 13.16 -16.51 21.18
CA GLN A 202 14.11 -16.34 20.07
C GLN A 202 14.25 -17.60 19.20
N ILE A 203 14.11 -18.81 19.77
CA ILE A 203 14.05 -20.09 19.03
C ILE A 203 12.74 -20.19 18.24
N LYS A 204 11.61 -19.72 18.81
CA LYS A 204 10.30 -19.61 18.13
C LYS A 204 10.26 -18.41 17.15
N ASN A 205 11.16 -17.44 17.27
CA ASN A 205 11.17 -16.22 16.45
C ASN A 205 12.58 -15.75 15.99
N PRO A 206 13.36 -16.57 15.27
CA PRO A 206 14.66 -16.17 14.69
C PRO A 206 14.49 -15.29 13.43
N LYS A 207 13.53 -14.35 13.48
CA LYS A 207 12.65 -14.05 12.35
C LYS A 207 13.04 -12.86 11.47
N LEU A 208 14.01 -12.02 11.86
CA LEU A 208 14.27 -10.75 11.17
C LEU A 208 15.70 -10.68 10.58
N VAL A 209 15.79 -10.53 9.26
CA VAL A 209 17.02 -10.15 8.53
C VAL A 209 16.73 -8.88 7.74
N ILE A 210 17.53 -7.82 7.89
CA ILE A 210 17.25 -6.49 7.30
C ILE A 210 18.44 -6.03 6.44
N SER A 211 18.22 -5.84 5.13
CA SER A 211 19.08 -5.06 4.24
C SER A 211 18.53 -3.64 4.06
N ASN A 212 19.39 -2.73 3.59
CA ASN A 212 19.01 -1.37 3.23
C ASN A 212 19.55 -1.07 1.82
N THR A 213 18.67 -0.77 0.87
CA THR A 213 19.04 -0.39 -0.49
C THR A 213 19.08 1.13 -0.61
N LYS A 214 20.26 1.68 -0.91
CA LYS A 214 20.48 3.13 -1.09
C LYS A 214 20.14 3.55 -2.51
N TYR A 215 19.40 4.64 -2.63
CA TYR A 215 18.93 5.20 -3.90
C TYR A 215 19.54 6.58 -4.15
N ASN A 216 20.19 6.74 -5.31
CA ASN A 216 20.79 8.00 -5.76
C ASN A 216 19.73 8.97 -6.36
N VAL A 217 18.68 9.23 -5.59
CA VAL A 217 17.63 10.20 -5.90
C VAL A 217 17.20 10.91 -4.62
N ASN A 218 16.98 12.22 -4.72
CA ASN A 218 16.49 13.03 -3.60
C ASN A 218 15.01 12.70 -3.31
N PHE A 219 14.68 12.49 -2.04
CA PHE A 219 13.33 12.25 -1.55
C PHE A 219 12.29 13.27 -2.08
N ASP A 220 12.59 14.56 -2.09
CA ASP A 220 11.66 15.58 -2.60
C ASP A 220 11.38 15.43 -4.09
N SER A 221 12.36 14.94 -4.86
CA SER A 221 12.18 14.63 -6.29
C SER A 221 11.25 13.43 -6.49
N VAL A 222 11.35 12.41 -5.62
CA VAL A 222 10.39 11.27 -5.58
C VAL A 222 8.99 11.81 -5.33
N VAL A 223 8.78 12.61 -4.29
CA VAL A 223 7.47 13.19 -3.92
C VAL A 223 6.92 14.09 -5.03
N ASN A 224 7.74 14.97 -5.63
CA ASN A 224 7.32 15.80 -6.77
C ASN A 224 6.84 14.93 -7.94
N THR A 225 7.61 13.90 -8.28
CA THR A 225 7.28 12.96 -9.37
C THR A 225 6.00 12.16 -9.07
N GLN A 226 5.71 11.85 -7.80
CA GLN A 226 4.42 11.26 -7.41
C GLN A 226 3.27 12.24 -7.56
N MET A 227 3.40 13.49 -7.06
CA MET A 227 2.33 14.49 -7.11
C MET A 227 1.88 14.80 -8.54
N ASN A 228 2.82 14.87 -9.48
CA ASN A 228 2.55 15.09 -10.91
C ASN A 228 1.76 13.94 -11.58
N ARG A 229 1.44 12.86 -10.85
CA ARG A 229 0.65 11.71 -11.33
C ARG A 229 -0.70 11.55 -10.62
N THR A 230 -1.21 12.64 -10.03
CA THR A 230 -2.52 12.70 -9.31
C THR A 230 -2.76 11.50 -8.38
N PRO A 231 -1.82 11.24 -7.44
CA PRO A 231 -1.81 10.03 -6.63
C PRO A 231 -3.07 9.98 -5.75
N LYS A 232 -3.64 8.79 -5.53
CA LYS A 232 -4.97 8.66 -4.91
C LYS A 232 -4.90 8.48 -3.41
N ALA A 233 -5.83 9.10 -2.69
CA ALA A 233 -5.88 9.05 -1.22
C ALA A 233 -6.18 7.63 -0.72
N ASP A 234 -7.08 6.93 -1.39
CA ASP A 234 -7.51 5.58 -1.07
C ASP A 234 -7.81 4.77 -2.36
N GLY A 235 -8.30 3.55 -2.19
CA GLY A 235 -8.66 2.63 -3.29
C GLY A 235 -9.96 2.96 -4.02
N THR A 236 -10.69 4.03 -3.67
CA THR A 236 -11.89 4.44 -4.44
C THR A 236 -11.53 5.13 -5.75
N GLY A 237 -10.29 5.61 -5.89
CA GLY A 237 -9.83 6.35 -7.07
C GLY A 237 -10.42 7.75 -7.23
N VAL A 238 -11.40 8.16 -6.41
CA VAL A 238 -12.03 9.49 -6.47
C VAL A 238 -11.02 10.56 -6.09
N PHE A 239 -10.59 10.57 -4.82
CA PHE A 239 -9.84 11.69 -4.25
C PHE A 239 -8.34 11.63 -4.51
N ILE A 240 -7.76 12.79 -4.79
CA ILE A 240 -6.30 13.00 -4.89
C ILE A 240 -5.71 13.15 -3.48
N ALA A 241 -4.63 12.43 -3.20
CA ALA A 241 -3.87 12.47 -1.95
C ALA A 241 -3.09 13.78 -1.80
N SER A 242 -3.03 14.31 -0.57
CA SER A 242 -2.21 15.49 -0.26
C SER A 242 -0.72 15.17 -0.40
N ARG A 243 0.11 16.21 -0.58
CA ARG A 243 1.58 16.06 -0.55
C ARG A 243 2.04 15.41 0.76
N LYS A 244 1.47 15.81 1.90
CA LYS A 244 1.77 15.23 3.23
C LYS A 244 1.47 13.73 3.31
N MET A 245 0.46 13.26 2.58
CA MET A 245 0.12 11.84 2.50
C MET A 245 1.13 11.05 1.66
N VAL A 246 1.56 11.62 0.52
CA VAL A 246 2.65 11.06 -0.28
C VAL A 246 3.96 11.03 0.51
N GLU A 247 4.33 12.15 1.14
CA GLU A 247 5.51 12.26 2.02
C GLU A 247 5.48 11.25 3.17
N TYR A 248 4.30 11.01 3.77
CA TYR A 248 4.18 10.03 4.84
C TYR A 248 4.41 8.60 4.34
N TYR A 249 3.72 8.17 3.28
CA TYR A 249 3.77 6.78 2.83
C TYR A 249 4.99 6.44 1.95
N ALA A 250 5.66 7.45 1.39
CA ALA A 250 6.92 7.29 0.65
C ALA A 250 8.18 7.43 1.53
N ASN A 251 8.07 7.69 2.84
CA ASN A 251 9.22 7.76 3.74
C ASN A 251 9.38 6.47 4.58
N PRO A 252 10.39 5.62 4.31
CA PRO A 252 10.65 4.42 5.08
C PRO A 252 10.86 4.64 6.59
N ASN A 253 11.32 5.83 7.01
CA ASN A 253 11.53 6.17 8.43
C ASN A 253 10.23 6.27 9.25
N ASN A 254 9.06 6.28 8.60
CA ASN A 254 7.77 6.37 9.29
C ASN A 254 7.28 5.04 9.86
N PHE A 255 7.84 3.92 9.39
CA PHE A 255 7.35 2.59 9.68
C PHE A 255 8.27 1.87 10.65
N GLU A 256 7.67 1.28 11.69
CA GLU A 256 8.41 0.79 12.86
C GLU A 256 8.63 -0.73 12.81
N LYS A 257 9.82 -1.18 13.19
CA LYS A 257 10.21 -2.60 13.08
C LYS A 257 9.29 -3.47 13.93
N GLY A 258 8.66 -4.46 13.30
CA GLY A 258 7.75 -5.40 13.97
C GLY A 258 6.27 -5.00 13.94
N THR A 259 5.88 -3.92 13.25
CA THR A 259 4.46 -3.64 12.94
C THR A 259 4.02 -4.31 11.63
N ASP A 260 2.70 -4.42 11.44
CA ASP A 260 2.08 -4.83 10.18
C ASP A 260 2.52 -3.92 9.02
N GLU A 261 2.52 -2.60 9.20
CA GLU A 261 2.97 -1.65 8.17
C GLU A 261 4.45 -1.88 7.75
N TYR A 262 5.30 -2.51 8.58
CA TYR A 262 6.70 -2.79 8.24
C TYR A 262 6.88 -3.95 7.23
N LEU A 263 5.90 -4.84 7.10
CA LEU A 263 5.94 -5.93 6.12
C LEU A 263 5.93 -5.44 4.66
N GLN A 264 5.69 -4.13 4.43
CA GLN A 264 5.80 -3.55 3.09
C GLN A 264 7.23 -3.63 2.51
N PHE A 265 8.25 -3.75 3.38
CA PHE A 265 9.65 -3.93 3.00
C PHE A 265 10.08 -5.40 2.92
N LEU A 266 9.19 -6.36 3.16
CA LEU A 266 9.51 -7.77 3.04
C LEU A 266 10.00 -8.07 1.60
N ASP A 267 11.14 -8.73 1.48
CA ASP A 267 11.69 -9.23 0.21
C ASP A 267 10.80 -10.38 -0.30
N LEU A 268 9.82 -10.01 -1.11
CA LEU A 268 8.89 -10.89 -1.78
C LEU A 268 9.57 -11.87 -2.73
N SER A 269 10.87 -11.72 -3.05
CA SER A 269 11.61 -12.72 -3.83
C SER A 269 12.19 -13.86 -2.99
N LYS A 270 11.84 -13.96 -1.70
CA LYS A 270 12.38 -14.95 -0.76
C LYS A 270 11.26 -15.76 -0.11
N THR A 271 11.39 -17.08 -0.20
CA THR A 271 10.54 -18.04 0.50
C THR A 271 10.79 -18.01 2.01
N THR A 272 9.78 -18.39 2.79
CA THR A 272 9.78 -18.37 4.26
C THR A 272 10.14 -19.71 4.89
N ASN A 273 10.24 -20.78 4.09
CA ASN A 273 10.62 -22.13 4.51
C ASN A 273 9.61 -22.79 5.47
N ILE A 274 8.33 -22.51 5.22
CA ILE A 274 7.16 -23.05 5.92
C ILE A 274 6.68 -24.37 5.30
N THR A 275 6.02 -25.24 6.09
CA THR A 275 5.45 -26.51 5.59
C THR A 275 4.01 -26.37 5.08
N ALA A 276 3.64 -27.18 4.08
CA ALA A 276 2.27 -27.20 3.55
C ALA A 276 1.23 -27.62 4.60
N SER A 277 1.62 -28.49 5.53
CA SER A 277 0.77 -28.95 6.65
C SER A 277 0.39 -27.78 7.56
N GLU A 278 1.37 -26.97 7.96
CA GLU A 278 1.15 -25.80 8.83
C GLU A 278 0.27 -24.75 8.15
N ILE A 279 0.50 -24.46 6.86
CA ILE A 279 -0.37 -23.58 6.07
C ILE A 279 -1.81 -24.12 6.09
N ASN A 280 -2.01 -25.40 5.79
CA ASN A 280 -3.34 -25.99 5.68
C ASN A 280 -4.11 -26.07 7.01
N GLN A 281 -3.40 -26.30 8.12
CA GLN A 281 -4.01 -26.43 9.46
C GLN A 281 -4.30 -25.09 10.14
N LYS A 282 -3.55 -24.03 9.85
CA LYS A 282 -3.64 -22.75 10.57
C LYS A 282 -4.16 -21.58 9.71
N VAL A 283 -3.93 -21.65 8.39
CA VAL A 283 -4.16 -20.53 7.45
C VAL A 283 -5.23 -20.87 6.41
N LEU A 284 -5.07 -21.98 5.68
CA LEU A 284 -5.94 -22.41 4.59
C LEU A 284 -6.98 -23.43 5.05
N THR A 285 -7.67 -23.12 6.15
CA THR A 285 -8.77 -23.89 6.71
C THR A 285 -10.09 -23.12 6.52
N ASN A 286 -11.11 -23.76 5.93
CA ASN A 286 -12.44 -23.17 5.68
C ASN A 286 -12.46 -21.91 4.78
N VAL A 287 -11.46 -21.77 3.91
CA VAL A 287 -11.27 -20.66 2.94
C VAL A 287 -11.66 -21.06 1.52
N GLY A 288 -12.82 -21.72 1.36
CA GLY A 288 -13.36 -22.12 0.05
C GLY A 288 -12.37 -22.98 -0.75
N THR A 289 -12.25 -22.73 -2.06
CA THR A 289 -11.39 -23.53 -2.97
C THR A 289 -9.89 -23.46 -2.63
N LEU A 290 -9.46 -22.43 -1.90
CA LEU A 290 -8.08 -22.31 -1.43
C LEU A 290 -7.77 -23.22 -0.23
N SER A 291 -8.78 -23.89 0.34
CA SER A 291 -8.57 -24.81 1.47
C SER A 291 -7.70 -25.99 1.06
N GLY A 292 -6.69 -26.32 1.88
CA GLY A 292 -5.76 -27.42 1.58
C GLY A 292 -4.67 -27.11 0.53
N GLN A 293 -4.68 -25.93 -0.11
CA GLN A 293 -3.78 -25.61 -1.23
C GLN A 293 -2.35 -25.21 -0.85
N GLY A 294 -1.91 -25.40 0.41
CA GLY A 294 -0.60 -24.96 0.90
C GLY A 294 0.59 -25.50 0.08
N SER A 295 0.50 -26.73 -0.43
CA SER A 295 1.51 -27.31 -1.33
C SER A 295 1.62 -26.56 -2.66
N ALA A 296 0.48 -26.09 -3.22
CA ALA A 296 0.46 -25.32 -4.45
C ALA A 296 1.09 -23.94 -4.27
N PHE A 297 0.85 -23.28 -3.13
CA PHE A 297 1.47 -21.99 -2.80
C PHE A 297 2.98 -22.10 -2.56
N ILE A 298 3.44 -23.14 -1.85
CA ILE A 298 4.89 -23.40 -1.67
C ILE A 298 5.56 -23.71 -3.01
N LYS A 299 4.93 -24.52 -3.87
CA LYS A 299 5.42 -24.84 -5.21
C LYS A 299 5.45 -23.61 -6.12
N ALA A 300 4.43 -22.76 -6.09
CA ALA A 300 4.40 -21.48 -6.78
C ALA A 300 5.53 -20.56 -6.30
N GLY A 301 5.78 -20.53 -4.98
CA GLY A 301 6.85 -19.77 -4.35
C GLY A 301 8.25 -20.23 -4.75
N SER A 302 8.51 -21.53 -4.71
CA SER A 302 9.81 -22.08 -5.08
C SER A 302 10.09 -22.03 -6.59
N GLN A 303 9.09 -22.28 -7.43
CA GLN A 303 9.26 -22.24 -8.90
C GLN A 303 9.44 -20.82 -9.45
N ASN A 304 8.77 -19.82 -8.88
CA ASN A 304 8.86 -18.44 -9.36
C ASN A 304 9.73 -17.53 -8.48
N SER A 305 10.44 -18.08 -7.48
CA SER A 305 11.21 -17.29 -6.50
C SER A 305 10.38 -16.17 -5.87
N VAL A 306 9.24 -16.53 -5.27
CA VAL A 306 8.32 -15.60 -4.59
C VAL A 306 7.90 -16.08 -3.21
N ASN A 307 7.66 -15.13 -2.32
CA ASN A 307 7.21 -15.35 -0.96
C ASN A 307 5.80 -15.99 -0.93
N GLU A 308 5.72 -17.18 -0.38
CA GLU A 308 4.50 -17.99 -0.34
C GLU A 308 3.42 -17.39 0.58
N ILE A 309 3.81 -16.67 1.64
CA ILE A 309 2.87 -15.96 2.54
C ILE A 309 2.23 -14.76 1.83
N TYR A 310 3.00 -14.01 1.04
CA TYR A 310 2.47 -12.95 0.18
C TYR A 310 1.48 -13.50 -0.87
N LEU A 311 1.81 -14.61 -1.56
CA LEU A 311 0.88 -15.23 -2.51
C LEU A 311 -0.44 -15.65 -1.83
N ILE A 312 -0.37 -16.25 -0.64
CA ILE A 312 -1.54 -16.64 0.14
C ILE A 312 -2.34 -15.42 0.57
N ALA A 313 -1.68 -14.36 1.07
CA ALA A 313 -2.34 -13.12 1.47
C ALA A 313 -3.09 -12.47 0.30
N HIS A 314 -2.42 -12.35 -0.84
CA HIS A 314 -2.97 -11.79 -2.08
C HIS A 314 -4.17 -12.61 -2.56
N ALA A 315 -4.02 -13.93 -2.71
CA ALA A 315 -5.10 -14.80 -3.14
C ALA A 315 -6.29 -14.79 -2.15
N LEU A 316 -6.06 -14.75 -0.83
CA LEU A 316 -7.14 -14.63 0.15
C LEU A 316 -7.84 -13.26 0.13
N HIS A 317 -7.18 -12.20 -0.35
CA HIS A 317 -7.80 -10.88 -0.54
C HIS A 317 -8.71 -10.88 -1.78
N GLU A 318 -8.13 -11.08 -2.98
CA GLU A 318 -8.81 -11.04 -4.29
C GLU A 318 -10.03 -11.96 -4.40
N THR A 319 -10.04 -13.06 -3.63
CA THR A 319 -11.06 -14.10 -3.74
C THR A 319 -12.06 -14.11 -2.59
N GLY A 320 -12.02 -13.13 -1.67
CA GLY A 320 -12.87 -13.12 -0.48
C GLY A 320 -12.66 -14.35 0.41
N ASN A 321 -11.40 -14.81 0.53
CA ASN A 321 -11.01 -16.09 1.14
C ASN A 321 -11.58 -17.31 0.38
N GLY A 322 -11.27 -17.41 -0.90
CA GLY A 322 -11.55 -18.54 -1.81
C GLY A 322 -13.01 -18.74 -2.20
N LYS A 323 -13.83 -17.67 -2.12
CA LYS A 323 -15.30 -17.71 -2.22
C LYS A 323 -15.88 -16.90 -3.39
N SER A 324 -15.08 -16.11 -4.10
CA SER A 324 -15.48 -15.40 -5.33
C SER A 324 -15.84 -16.38 -6.46
N THR A 325 -16.59 -15.91 -7.45
CA THR A 325 -17.08 -16.74 -8.57
C THR A 325 -15.93 -17.36 -9.38
N LEU A 326 -14.90 -16.57 -9.70
CA LEU A 326 -13.69 -17.05 -10.38
C LEU A 326 -12.85 -18.04 -9.53
N ALA A 327 -12.86 -17.88 -8.21
CA ALA A 327 -12.15 -18.79 -7.30
C ALA A 327 -12.88 -20.12 -7.09
N LYS A 328 -14.21 -20.15 -7.18
CA LYS A 328 -15.03 -21.37 -7.14
C LYS A 328 -14.84 -22.28 -8.36
N GLY A 329 -14.31 -21.74 -9.45
CA GLY A 329 -14.13 -22.42 -10.73
C GLY A 329 -15.31 -22.20 -11.66
N ILE A 330 -15.01 -21.85 -12.91
CA ILE A 330 -15.99 -21.58 -13.96
C ILE A 330 -16.07 -22.77 -14.92
N PRO A 331 -17.24 -23.41 -15.11
CA PRO A 331 -17.43 -24.44 -16.13
C PRO A 331 -17.33 -23.85 -17.55
N VAL A 332 -16.46 -24.42 -18.39
CA VAL A 332 -16.24 -23.97 -19.78
C VAL A 332 -16.19 -25.13 -20.78
N ASN A 333 -16.54 -24.85 -22.03
CA ASN A 333 -16.45 -25.81 -23.14
C ASN A 333 -15.01 -25.94 -23.68
N ASP A 334 -14.85 -26.64 -24.81
CA ASP A 334 -13.58 -26.84 -25.50
C ASP A 334 -13.00 -25.58 -26.16
N LYS A 335 -13.76 -24.47 -26.18
CA LYS A 335 -13.39 -23.16 -26.73
C LYS A 335 -13.27 -22.07 -25.65
N GLY A 336 -13.33 -22.45 -24.36
CA GLY A 336 -13.21 -21.52 -23.23
C GLY A 336 -14.46 -20.68 -22.96
N GLN A 337 -15.58 -20.97 -23.62
CA GLN A 337 -16.86 -20.27 -23.39
C GLN A 337 -17.55 -20.84 -22.16
N ILE A 338 -18.13 -19.98 -21.31
CA ILE A 338 -18.88 -20.41 -20.12
C ILE A 338 -20.12 -21.21 -20.54
N VAL A 339 -20.34 -22.36 -19.90
CA VAL A 339 -21.47 -23.27 -20.18
C VAL A 339 -21.99 -23.90 -18.89
N ASP A 340 -23.16 -24.54 -18.93
CA ASP A 340 -23.67 -25.35 -17.83
C ASP A 340 -22.65 -26.42 -17.40
N LYS A 341 -22.59 -26.74 -16.11
CA LYS A 341 -21.64 -27.73 -15.56
C LYS A 341 -21.76 -29.12 -16.22
N SER A 342 -22.94 -29.48 -16.73
CA SER A 342 -23.20 -30.74 -17.48
C SER A 342 -22.67 -30.73 -18.92
N LYS A 343 -22.32 -29.55 -19.47
CA LYS A 343 -21.78 -29.34 -20.83
C LYS A 343 -20.29 -28.96 -20.82
N ALA A 344 -19.71 -28.84 -19.63
CA ALA A 344 -18.34 -28.37 -19.44
C ALA A 344 -17.31 -29.46 -19.78
N LYS A 345 -16.29 -29.09 -20.55
CA LYS A 345 -15.11 -29.93 -20.79
C LYS A 345 -13.98 -29.65 -19.79
N TYR A 346 -13.93 -28.42 -19.27
CA TYR A 346 -12.97 -27.99 -18.27
C TYR A 346 -13.68 -27.14 -17.19
N THR A 347 -13.03 -27.00 -16.03
CA THR A 347 -13.37 -25.95 -15.06
C THR A 347 -12.13 -25.09 -14.87
N VAL A 348 -12.24 -23.78 -15.10
CA VAL A 348 -11.11 -22.85 -15.01
C VAL A 348 -11.15 -22.03 -13.72
N TYR A 349 -9.99 -21.84 -13.09
CA TYR A 349 -9.87 -21.15 -11.81
C TYR A 349 -9.00 -19.90 -11.95
N ASN A 350 -9.33 -18.83 -11.23
CA ASN A 350 -8.51 -17.62 -11.17
C ASN A 350 -8.57 -17.03 -9.76
N PHE A 351 -7.40 -16.91 -9.11
CA PHE A 351 -7.27 -16.50 -7.71
C PHE A 351 -6.61 -15.14 -7.50
N PHE A 352 -6.25 -14.43 -8.57
CA PHE A 352 -5.51 -13.17 -8.52
C PHE A 352 -6.13 -12.07 -9.42
N GLY A 353 -7.39 -12.23 -9.84
CA GLY A 353 -8.10 -11.27 -10.70
C GLY A 353 -7.55 -11.11 -12.12
N LEU A 354 -6.56 -11.91 -12.52
CA LEU A 354 -5.77 -11.67 -13.73
C LEU A 354 -6.64 -11.77 -15.00
N GLY A 355 -6.69 -10.67 -15.77
CA GLY A 355 -7.52 -10.58 -16.98
C GLY A 355 -9.02 -10.33 -16.75
N ALA A 356 -9.45 -10.05 -15.52
CA ALA A 356 -10.83 -9.67 -15.22
C ALA A 356 -11.01 -8.14 -15.28
N TYR A 357 -11.61 -7.62 -16.35
CA TYR A 357 -11.85 -6.18 -16.53
C TYR A 357 -13.23 -5.77 -16.00
N ASP A 358 -13.36 -4.55 -15.47
CA ASP A 358 -14.54 -4.05 -14.74
C ASP A 358 -15.88 -4.20 -15.49
N SER A 359 -15.85 -4.13 -16.83
CA SER A 359 -17.04 -4.26 -17.68
C SER A 359 -17.58 -5.68 -17.81
N ASN A 360 -16.75 -6.72 -17.64
CA ASN A 360 -17.15 -8.12 -17.79
C ASN A 360 -16.24 -9.12 -17.03
N PRO A 361 -15.98 -8.92 -15.73
CA PRO A 361 -14.84 -9.53 -15.04
C PRO A 361 -14.91 -11.07 -14.96
N ILE A 362 -16.11 -11.64 -14.97
CA ILE A 362 -16.30 -13.10 -14.90
C ILE A 362 -15.95 -13.77 -16.25
N ASN A 363 -16.39 -13.21 -17.39
CA ASN A 363 -16.11 -13.82 -18.69
C ASN A 363 -14.65 -13.63 -19.09
N ASP A 364 -14.11 -12.43 -18.93
CA ASP A 364 -12.73 -12.14 -19.34
C ASP A 364 -11.72 -12.87 -18.44
N GLY A 365 -11.97 -12.89 -17.13
CA GLY A 365 -11.16 -13.65 -16.16
C GLY A 365 -11.24 -15.17 -16.35
N ALA A 366 -12.37 -15.71 -16.83
CA ALA A 366 -12.52 -17.12 -17.17
C ALA A 366 -11.84 -17.48 -18.50
N LYS A 367 -11.99 -16.62 -19.52
CA LYS A 367 -11.32 -16.77 -20.82
C LYS A 367 -9.80 -16.75 -20.65
N ASN A 368 -9.27 -15.79 -19.88
CA ASN A 368 -7.83 -15.72 -19.64
C ASN A 368 -7.30 -16.95 -18.87
N ALA A 369 -8.07 -17.46 -17.90
CA ALA A 369 -7.75 -18.70 -17.21
C ALA A 369 -7.80 -19.95 -18.14
N PHE A 370 -8.71 -19.99 -19.12
CA PHE A 370 -8.76 -21.03 -20.14
C PHE A 370 -7.54 -21.00 -21.06
N GLU A 371 -7.21 -19.84 -21.62
CA GLU A 371 -6.04 -19.63 -22.49
C GLU A 371 -4.73 -20.04 -21.80
N ARG A 372 -4.63 -19.76 -20.50
CA ARG A 372 -3.50 -20.13 -19.63
C ARG A 372 -3.56 -21.56 -19.07
N LYS A 373 -4.57 -22.36 -19.44
CA LYS A 373 -4.79 -23.76 -19.04
C LYS A 373 -4.90 -23.96 -17.51
N TRP A 374 -5.49 -23.01 -16.80
CA TRP A 374 -5.71 -23.04 -15.35
C TRP A 374 -6.89 -23.96 -14.95
N PHE A 375 -6.83 -25.22 -15.38
CA PHE A 375 -7.89 -26.23 -15.24
C PHE A 375 -7.96 -26.89 -13.86
N THR A 376 -7.06 -26.53 -12.94
CA THR A 376 -7.05 -26.98 -11.55
C THR A 376 -6.70 -25.81 -10.62
N PRO A 377 -7.04 -25.87 -9.32
CA PRO A 377 -6.60 -24.87 -8.36
C PRO A 377 -5.08 -24.71 -8.29
N GLU A 378 -4.33 -25.81 -8.33
CA GLU A 378 -2.86 -25.76 -8.35
C GLU A 378 -2.31 -25.02 -9.58
N ALA A 379 -2.84 -25.30 -10.77
CA ALA A 379 -2.41 -24.64 -12.01
C ALA A 379 -2.67 -23.12 -11.98
N ALA A 380 -3.82 -22.70 -11.43
CA ALA A 380 -4.15 -21.30 -11.26
C ALA A 380 -3.25 -20.58 -10.23
N ILE A 381 -2.91 -21.26 -9.12
CA ILE A 381 -2.01 -20.70 -8.09
C ILE A 381 -0.60 -20.51 -8.65
N ILE A 382 -0.04 -21.52 -9.31
CA ILE A 382 1.33 -21.48 -9.87
C ILE A 382 1.42 -20.50 -11.04
N GLY A 383 0.47 -20.56 -11.98
CA GLY A 383 0.47 -19.72 -13.16
C GLY A 383 0.20 -18.24 -12.84
N GLY A 384 -0.73 -17.96 -11.91
CA GLY A 384 -1.01 -16.59 -11.49
C GLY A 384 0.14 -15.94 -10.72
N ALA A 385 0.83 -16.71 -9.87
CA ALA A 385 2.06 -16.25 -9.21
C ALA A 385 3.16 -15.86 -10.21
N SER A 386 3.30 -16.62 -11.30
CA SER A 386 4.29 -16.37 -12.36
C SER A 386 4.10 -15.01 -13.04
N GLU A 387 2.85 -14.59 -13.28
CA GLU A 387 2.55 -13.28 -13.85
C GLU A 387 2.88 -12.12 -12.89
N ILE A 388 2.61 -12.28 -11.59
CA ILE A 388 2.97 -11.28 -10.56
C ILE A 388 4.50 -11.13 -10.49
N VAL A 389 5.23 -12.25 -10.51
CA VAL A 389 6.70 -12.29 -10.50
C VAL A 389 7.28 -11.61 -11.73
N LYS A 390 6.87 -12.06 -12.93
CA LYS A 390 7.38 -11.59 -14.22
C LYS A 390 7.24 -10.07 -14.38
N ASN A 391 6.12 -9.51 -13.94
CA ASN A 391 5.83 -8.09 -14.12
C ASN A 391 6.50 -7.19 -13.08
N TYR A 392 6.79 -7.67 -11.86
CA TYR A 392 7.28 -6.80 -10.76
C TYR A 392 8.55 -7.32 -10.07
N ILE A 393 8.53 -8.55 -9.54
CA ILE A 393 9.64 -9.08 -8.74
C ILE A 393 10.89 -9.25 -9.60
N SER A 394 10.75 -9.78 -10.81
CA SER A 394 11.84 -9.89 -11.80
C SER A 394 12.32 -8.54 -12.34
N ALA A 395 11.53 -7.47 -12.18
CA ALA A 395 11.89 -6.10 -12.56
C ALA A 395 12.60 -5.33 -11.42
N GLY A 396 12.99 -6.01 -10.33
CA GLY A 396 13.62 -5.41 -9.15
C GLY A 396 12.65 -4.86 -8.11
N GLN A 397 11.34 -4.85 -8.39
CA GLN A 397 10.31 -4.43 -7.43
C GLN A 397 9.93 -5.59 -6.50
N ASN A 398 10.92 -6.10 -5.78
CA ASN A 398 10.82 -7.26 -4.89
C ASN A 398 10.22 -6.96 -3.51
N THR A 399 9.61 -5.78 -3.29
CA THR A 399 8.88 -5.46 -2.04
C THR A 399 7.58 -4.71 -2.37
N LEU A 400 6.55 -4.81 -1.52
CA LEU A 400 5.31 -4.04 -1.71
C LEU A 400 5.57 -2.53 -1.81
N TYR A 401 6.54 -2.03 -1.04
CA TYR A 401 7.02 -0.67 -1.15
C TYR A 401 7.53 -0.36 -2.57
N LYS A 402 8.44 -1.19 -3.12
CA LYS A 402 9.00 -0.97 -4.46
C LYS A 402 7.94 -1.10 -5.55
N MET A 403 6.99 -2.03 -5.40
CA MET A 403 5.83 -2.18 -6.30
C MET A 403 4.95 -0.93 -6.31
N ARG A 404 4.77 -0.24 -5.17
CA ARG A 404 4.00 1.02 -5.11
C ARG A 404 4.80 2.21 -5.62
N TRP A 405 6.04 2.41 -5.16
CA TRP A 405 6.74 3.68 -5.34
C TRP A 405 7.73 3.69 -6.50
N ASN A 406 8.29 2.52 -6.84
CA ASN A 406 9.39 2.34 -7.78
C ASN A 406 10.58 3.28 -7.50
N PRO A 407 11.34 3.08 -6.40
CA PRO A 407 12.47 3.94 -6.06
C PRO A 407 13.57 3.97 -7.12
N ASP A 408 13.73 2.91 -7.91
CA ASP A 408 14.66 2.82 -9.05
C ASP A 408 14.27 3.78 -10.19
N LYS A 409 12.97 3.93 -10.47
CA LYS A 409 12.42 4.84 -11.50
C LYS A 409 11.11 5.49 -11.02
N PRO A 410 11.18 6.50 -10.12
CA PRO A 410 10.01 7.06 -9.43
C PRO A 410 8.84 7.42 -10.35
N GLY A 411 7.64 6.98 -9.97
CA GLY A 411 6.41 7.28 -10.73
C GLY A 411 6.21 6.43 -11.98
N THR A 412 7.16 5.59 -12.38
CA THR A 412 6.98 4.63 -13.48
C THR A 412 6.63 3.24 -12.95
N HIS A 413 5.92 2.44 -13.74
CA HIS A 413 5.67 1.01 -13.48
C HIS A 413 5.21 0.70 -12.03
N GLN A 414 4.15 1.38 -11.58
CA GLN A 414 3.62 1.28 -10.21
C GLN A 414 2.36 0.41 -10.20
N TYR A 415 2.26 -0.52 -9.24
CA TYR A 415 1.15 -1.47 -9.14
C TYR A 415 -0.21 -0.80 -8.87
N ALA A 416 -0.21 0.32 -8.16
CA ALA A 416 -1.43 1.04 -7.78
C ALA A 416 -1.19 2.55 -7.66
N THR A 417 -2.23 3.35 -7.90
CA THR A 417 -2.20 4.82 -7.72
C THR A 417 -2.41 5.24 -6.25
N HIS A 418 -3.01 4.37 -5.43
CA HIS A 418 -3.38 4.68 -4.05
C HIS A 418 -2.13 4.76 -3.16
N THR A 419 -1.93 5.86 -2.44
CA THR A 419 -0.75 6.04 -1.56
C THR A 419 -0.64 4.98 -0.47
N VAL A 420 -1.77 4.52 0.07
CA VAL A 420 -1.87 3.52 1.15
C VAL A 420 -1.64 2.07 0.66
N TRP A 421 -1.61 1.82 -0.66
CA TRP A 421 -1.73 0.44 -1.20
C TRP A 421 -0.71 -0.55 -0.61
N ALA A 422 0.54 -0.13 -0.40
CA ALA A 422 1.59 -1.03 0.09
C ALA A 422 1.27 -1.55 1.51
N VAL A 423 0.81 -0.69 2.41
CA VAL A 423 0.43 -1.10 3.79
C VAL A 423 -0.98 -1.69 3.88
N SER A 424 -1.87 -1.47 2.91
CA SER A 424 -3.17 -2.16 2.91
C SER A 424 -3.03 -3.67 2.65
N GLN A 425 -1.99 -4.10 1.92
CA GLN A 425 -1.72 -5.54 1.69
C GLN A 425 -1.15 -6.24 2.94
N THR A 426 -0.35 -5.52 3.75
CA THR A 426 0.41 -6.16 4.82
C THR A 426 -0.46 -6.78 5.91
N LYS A 427 -1.62 -6.19 6.21
CA LYS A 427 -2.55 -6.68 7.26
C LYS A 427 -2.93 -8.15 7.10
N LYS A 428 -3.12 -8.62 5.86
CA LYS A 428 -3.41 -10.04 5.59
C LYS A 428 -2.16 -10.90 5.77
N MET A 429 -0.98 -10.41 5.38
CA MET A 429 0.30 -11.09 5.63
C MET A 429 0.61 -11.21 7.12
N ASP A 430 0.41 -10.14 7.89
CA ASP A 430 0.57 -10.13 9.35
C ASP A 430 -0.38 -11.13 10.04
N THR A 431 -1.67 -11.10 9.66
CA THR A 431 -2.68 -12.07 10.11
C THR A 431 -2.27 -13.53 9.82
N ILE A 432 -1.46 -13.78 8.79
CA ILE A 432 -0.92 -15.11 8.48
C ILE A 432 0.33 -15.38 9.31
N TYR A 433 1.29 -14.45 9.38
CA TYR A 433 2.53 -14.57 10.13
C TYR A 433 2.29 -14.76 11.64
N GLY A 434 1.29 -14.11 12.22
CA GLY A 434 0.85 -14.30 13.60
C GLY A 434 0.19 -15.65 13.89
N LYS A 435 -0.04 -16.49 12.87
CA LYS A 435 -0.62 -17.85 12.99
C LYS A 435 0.39 -18.98 12.77
N ILE A 436 1.60 -18.69 12.31
CA ILE A 436 2.57 -19.74 11.92
C ILE A 436 3.83 -19.65 12.80
N ASP A 437 4.41 -20.80 13.13
CA ASP A 437 5.43 -20.88 14.18
C ASP A 437 6.81 -20.60 13.58
N ASN A 438 7.14 -21.26 12.48
CA ASN A 438 8.50 -21.29 11.92
C ASN A 438 8.56 -20.60 10.55
N TYR A 439 9.25 -19.46 10.48
CA TYR A 439 9.51 -18.74 9.24
C TYR A 439 10.70 -17.78 9.39
N ILE A 440 11.20 -17.24 8.28
CA ILE A 440 12.21 -16.17 8.25
C ILE A 440 11.69 -15.01 7.40
N MET A 441 11.62 -13.81 7.97
CA MET A 441 11.32 -12.57 7.25
C MET A 441 12.63 -11.86 6.88
N LYS A 442 12.85 -11.68 5.58
CA LYS A 442 13.95 -10.90 5.01
C LYS A 442 13.36 -9.59 4.52
N TYR A 443 13.94 -8.47 4.89
CA TYR A 443 13.46 -7.13 4.53
C TYR A 443 14.52 -6.38 3.72
N ASP A 444 14.07 -5.61 2.73
CA ASP A 444 14.90 -4.67 1.98
C ASP A 444 14.31 -3.26 2.06
N VAL A 445 14.92 -2.43 2.91
CA VAL A 445 14.41 -1.10 3.26
C VAL A 445 15.04 -0.05 2.31
N PRO A 446 14.24 0.77 1.61
CA PRO A 446 14.78 1.86 0.79
C PRO A 446 15.42 2.95 1.65
N ASN A 447 16.42 3.64 1.10
CA ASN A 447 17.05 4.81 1.70
C ASN A 447 17.38 5.84 0.61
N TYR A 448 16.67 6.97 0.60
CA TYR A 448 16.85 8.05 -0.38
C TYR A 448 17.85 9.11 0.07
N GLN A 449 18.40 9.87 -0.87
CA GLN A 449 19.14 11.09 -0.54
C GLN A 449 18.19 12.12 0.10
N ASN A 450 18.67 12.81 1.13
CA ASN A 450 17.92 13.82 1.89
C ASN A 450 16.58 13.31 2.46
N GLN A 451 16.46 11.99 2.72
CA GLN A 451 15.25 11.40 3.31
C GLN A 451 14.99 11.98 4.71
N PRO A 452 13.79 12.55 4.97
CA PRO A 452 13.48 13.15 6.27
C PRO A 452 13.34 12.11 7.38
N GLY A 453 13.46 12.57 8.63
CA GLY A 453 13.16 11.77 9.82
C GLY A 453 11.68 11.33 9.91
N LYS A 454 11.30 10.66 10.99
CA LYS A 454 9.93 10.20 11.22
C LYS A 454 8.96 11.38 11.29
N THR A 455 7.93 11.39 10.45
CA THR A 455 6.87 12.40 10.37
C THR A 455 5.53 11.86 10.91
N SER A 456 4.62 12.76 11.28
CA SER A 456 3.28 12.37 11.75
C SER A 456 2.36 11.99 10.58
N LYS A 457 1.56 10.94 10.77
CA LYS A 457 0.57 10.47 9.80
C LYS A 457 -0.51 11.54 9.60
N PRO A 458 -0.79 12.03 8.37
CA PRO A 458 -1.83 13.01 8.15
C PRO A 458 -3.22 12.41 8.38
N THR A 459 -4.11 13.20 8.97
CA THR A 459 -5.46 12.81 9.37
C THR A 459 -6.49 13.83 8.90
N GLY A 460 -7.75 13.41 8.83
CA GLY A 460 -8.88 14.26 8.44
C GLY A 460 -8.66 14.98 7.11
N ALA A 461 -8.92 16.29 7.07
CA ALA A 461 -8.75 17.12 5.88
C ALA A 461 -7.34 17.04 5.25
N ALA A 462 -6.29 16.86 6.06
CA ALA A 462 -4.90 16.86 5.60
C ALA A 462 -4.50 15.61 4.78
N ILE A 463 -5.39 14.62 4.66
CA ILE A 463 -5.27 13.48 3.76
C ILE A 463 -5.45 13.91 2.29
N TYR A 464 -6.24 14.95 2.04
CA TYR A 464 -6.71 15.31 0.70
C TYR A 464 -5.89 16.46 0.10
N HIS A 465 -5.61 16.37 -1.20
CA HIS A 465 -5.13 17.52 -1.97
C HIS A 465 -6.23 18.59 -2.05
N VAL A 466 -5.83 19.84 -2.28
CA VAL A 466 -6.71 20.92 -2.73
C VAL A 466 -6.12 21.38 -4.04
N ASP A 467 -6.80 21.13 -5.16
CA ASP A 467 -6.33 21.57 -6.47
C ASP A 467 -6.50 23.09 -6.58
N THR A 468 -5.39 23.82 -6.42
CA THR A 468 -5.33 25.28 -6.50
C THR A 468 -5.10 25.79 -7.92
N SER A 469 -5.60 25.10 -8.96
CA SER A 469 -5.76 25.67 -10.31
C SER A 469 -7.00 26.57 -10.44
N PHE A 470 -7.90 26.57 -9.44
CA PHE A 470 -9.10 27.42 -9.37
C PHE A 470 -9.16 28.43 -8.18
N PRO A 471 -8.05 29.05 -7.72
CA PRO A 471 -8.05 29.77 -6.47
C PRO A 471 -8.76 31.14 -6.60
N GLY A 472 -9.49 31.53 -5.56
CA GLY A 472 -10.11 32.87 -5.46
C GLY A 472 -11.41 33.06 -6.24
N LYS A 473 -11.88 32.05 -6.99
CA LYS A 473 -13.15 32.13 -7.75
C LYS A 473 -14.34 32.27 -6.80
N LYS A 474 -15.45 32.85 -7.28
CA LYS A 474 -16.69 32.99 -6.50
C LYS A 474 -17.71 31.93 -6.91
N GLY A 475 -18.31 31.29 -5.91
CA GLY A 475 -19.48 30.43 -6.08
C GLY A 475 -20.68 30.99 -5.31
N LYS A 476 -21.90 30.67 -5.74
CA LYS A 476 -23.12 30.86 -4.94
C LYS A 476 -23.68 29.51 -4.53
N VAL A 477 -24.09 29.40 -3.27
CA VAL A 477 -24.80 28.23 -2.75
C VAL A 477 -26.18 28.12 -3.41
N THR A 478 -26.52 26.95 -3.95
CA THR A 478 -27.78 26.65 -4.63
C THR A 478 -28.48 25.44 -3.99
N VAL A 479 -29.39 25.70 -3.05
CA VAL A 479 -30.16 24.67 -2.32
C VAL A 479 -31.57 25.14 -1.98
N ALA A 480 -32.49 24.20 -1.73
CA ALA A 480 -33.84 24.52 -1.22
C ALA A 480 -33.87 24.90 0.28
N GLY A 481 -32.75 24.79 1.00
CA GLY A 481 -32.65 25.08 2.44
C GLY A 481 -31.24 25.51 2.83
N ASN A 482 -30.52 24.65 3.57
CA ASN A 482 -29.13 24.88 3.99
C ASN A 482 -28.18 23.83 3.42
N LEU A 483 -27.00 24.27 2.99
CA LEU A 483 -25.87 23.42 2.58
C LEU A 483 -24.94 23.15 3.77
N ASN A 484 -24.62 21.88 4.02
CA ASN A 484 -23.69 21.48 5.08
C ASN A 484 -22.23 21.77 4.68
N PHE A 485 -21.56 22.64 5.43
CA PHE A 485 -20.13 22.97 5.30
C PHE A 485 -19.33 22.09 6.26
N ARG A 486 -18.31 21.38 5.77
CA ARG A 486 -17.67 20.25 6.48
C ARG A 486 -16.16 20.39 6.65
N GLU A 487 -15.58 19.57 7.51
CA GLU A 487 -14.12 19.49 7.72
C GLU A 487 -13.36 18.94 6.50
N GLY A 488 -13.97 18.01 5.73
CA GLY A 488 -13.33 17.29 4.64
C GLY A 488 -14.30 16.94 3.50
N PRO A 489 -13.79 16.45 2.35
CA PRO A 489 -14.54 16.28 1.09
C PRO A 489 -15.45 15.05 1.05
N THR A 490 -16.17 14.73 2.12
CA THR A 490 -17.15 13.62 2.14
C THR A 490 -18.36 13.95 3.02
N THR A 491 -19.43 13.16 2.88
CA THR A 491 -20.59 13.20 3.80
C THR A 491 -20.31 12.61 5.19
N SER A 492 -19.19 11.89 5.38
CA SER A 492 -18.78 11.34 6.68
C SER A 492 -17.98 12.32 7.54
N PHE A 493 -17.49 13.44 6.99
CA PHE A 493 -16.83 14.49 7.77
C PHE A 493 -17.82 15.34 8.58
N SER A 494 -17.38 15.79 9.76
CA SER A 494 -18.14 16.64 10.67
C SER A 494 -18.61 17.94 9.98
N VAL A 495 -19.79 18.43 10.35
CA VAL A 495 -20.35 19.70 9.85
C VAL A 495 -19.86 20.85 10.74
N ILE A 496 -19.10 21.79 10.16
CA ILE A 496 -18.49 22.94 10.86
C ILE A 496 -19.35 24.21 10.78
N ASN A 497 -20.30 24.24 9.84
CA ASN A 497 -21.35 25.26 9.72
C ASN A 497 -22.45 24.79 8.75
N GLN A 498 -23.51 25.58 8.64
CA GLN A 498 -24.44 25.54 7.50
C GLN A 498 -24.42 26.86 6.73
N LEU A 499 -24.64 26.79 5.42
CA LEU A 499 -24.70 27.94 4.51
C LEU A 499 -26.09 28.01 3.88
N ALA A 500 -26.73 29.19 3.94
CA ALA A 500 -28.05 29.40 3.35
C ALA A 500 -27.98 29.47 1.81
N ASN A 501 -29.10 29.25 1.15
CA ASN A 501 -29.23 29.50 -0.30
C ASN A 501 -28.78 30.93 -0.68
N ASN A 502 -28.20 31.09 -1.88
CA ASN A 502 -27.55 32.31 -2.38
C ASN A 502 -26.33 32.82 -1.58
N THR A 503 -25.82 32.11 -0.56
CA THR A 503 -24.57 32.49 0.12
C THR A 503 -23.42 32.53 -0.88
N THR A 504 -22.74 33.67 -1.00
CA THR A 504 -21.51 33.79 -1.82
C THR A 504 -20.31 33.24 -1.06
N VAL A 505 -19.55 32.35 -1.69
CA VAL A 505 -18.36 31.70 -1.13
C VAL A 505 -17.12 31.98 -2.00
N THR A 506 -15.94 31.97 -1.41
CA THR A 506 -14.67 31.93 -2.16
C THR A 506 -14.25 30.48 -2.32
N ILE A 507 -13.99 30.02 -3.54
CA ILE A 507 -13.43 28.70 -3.83
C ILE A 507 -11.91 28.80 -3.73
N ASN A 508 -11.33 27.93 -2.91
CA ASN A 508 -9.89 27.82 -2.71
C ASN A 508 -9.29 26.75 -3.65
N GLY A 509 -10.06 25.71 -3.95
CA GLY A 509 -9.71 24.62 -4.87
C GLY A 509 -10.74 23.49 -4.87
N GLU A 510 -10.40 22.40 -5.54
CA GLU A 510 -11.29 21.24 -5.79
C GLU A 510 -10.62 19.92 -5.35
N ASN A 511 -11.41 18.90 -4.99
CA ASN A 511 -10.99 17.49 -4.99
C ASN A 511 -12.20 16.53 -5.00
N GLY A 512 -12.39 15.78 -6.08
CA GLY A 512 -13.31 14.63 -6.14
C GLY A 512 -14.81 14.99 -6.09
N GLY A 513 -15.21 16.10 -6.70
CA GLY A 513 -16.58 16.63 -6.69
C GLY A 513 -16.90 17.50 -5.48
N TRP A 514 -15.88 17.93 -4.72
CA TRP A 514 -16.02 18.79 -3.55
C TRP A 514 -15.12 20.02 -3.69
N TYR A 515 -15.67 21.19 -3.37
CA TYR A 515 -14.90 22.43 -3.30
C TYR A 515 -14.38 22.64 -1.90
N ASN A 516 -13.07 22.91 -1.78
CA ASN A 516 -12.54 23.58 -0.60
C ASN A 516 -12.90 25.07 -0.72
N ILE A 517 -13.61 25.61 0.26
CA ILE A 517 -14.11 26.99 0.23
C ILE A 517 -13.76 27.74 1.51
N THR A 518 -13.68 29.07 1.38
CA THR A 518 -13.67 30.02 2.49
C THR A 518 -15.04 30.72 2.57
N ALA A 519 -15.71 30.62 3.71
CA ALA A 519 -17.00 31.24 3.99
C ALA A 519 -17.09 31.68 5.45
N SER A 520 -17.53 32.93 5.70
CA SER A 520 -17.65 33.54 7.04
C SER A 520 -16.41 33.34 7.93
N GLY A 521 -15.21 33.55 7.37
CA GLY A 521 -13.92 33.41 8.07
C GLY A 521 -13.47 31.97 8.34
N LYS A 522 -14.27 30.96 8.01
CA LYS A 522 -13.93 29.53 8.13
C LYS A 522 -13.54 28.94 6.78
N THR A 523 -12.61 27.99 6.79
CA THR A 523 -12.25 27.16 5.64
C THR A 523 -12.68 25.72 5.87
N GLY A 524 -13.17 25.06 4.82
CA GLY A 524 -13.68 23.68 4.86
C GLY A 524 -14.15 23.23 3.48
N TRP A 525 -15.07 22.27 3.42
CA TRP A 525 -15.52 21.64 2.18
C TRP A 525 -17.04 21.61 2.01
N VAL A 526 -17.48 21.70 0.76
CA VAL A 526 -18.87 21.53 0.32
C VAL A 526 -18.92 20.69 -0.96
N SER A 527 -20.01 19.95 -1.18
CA SER A 527 -20.21 19.22 -2.44
C SER A 527 -20.47 20.21 -3.58
N GLY A 528 -19.78 20.02 -4.71
CA GLY A 528 -19.82 20.94 -5.85
C GLY A 528 -21.20 21.04 -6.51
N ASN A 529 -22.03 19.99 -6.37
CA ASN A 529 -23.41 19.92 -6.89
C ASN A 529 -24.32 21.05 -6.39
N TYR A 530 -23.94 21.76 -5.32
CA TYR A 530 -24.70 22.83 -4.69
C TYR A 530 -23.98 24.19 -4.73
N ILE A 531 -22.98 24.34 -5.59
CA ILE A 531 -22.22 25.58 -5.76
C ILE A 531 -22.23 26.00 -7.23
N ASP A 532 -23.05 26.99 -7.55
CA ASP A 532 -23.03 27.62 -8.86
C ASP A 532 -21.78 28.49 -9.00
N ILE A 533 -20.78 28.00 -9.75
CA ILE A 533 -19.60 28.79 -10.11
C ILE A 533 -20.05 30.01 -10.91
N GLN A 534 -19.72 31.20 -10.41
CA GLN A 534 -19.99 32.47 -11.09
C GLN A 534 -18.95 32.66 -12.20
N VAL A 535 -19.41 33.04 -13.39
CA VAL A 535 -18.56 33.43 -14.53
C VAL A 535 -17.83 34.74 -14.23
N SER A 536 -16.65 34.94 -14.82
CA SER A 536 -15.90 36.20 -14.71
C SER A 536 -16.31 37.22 -15.76
N ASP A 537 -16.82 36.76 -16.91
CA ASP A 537 -17.41 37.62 -17.93
C ASP A 537 -18.86 37.19 -18.21
N THR A 538 -19.78 38.16 -18.09
CA THR A 538 -21.21 38.03 -18.42
C THR A 538 -21.58 38.68 -19.76
N SER A 539 -20.65 39.36 -20.46
CA SER A 539 -20.88 39.99 -21.77
C SER A 539 -21.26 38.99 -22.87
N LEU A 540 -20.98 37.70 -22.64
CA LEU A 540 -21.34 36.60 -23.54
C LEU A 540 -22.74 36.02 -23.26
N ALA A 541 -23.41 36.42 -22.19
CA ALA A 541 -24.71 35.87 -21.81
C ALA A 541 -25.75 36.10 -22.91
N GLY A 542 -26.40 35.02 -23.36
CA GLY A 542 -27.41 35.05 -24.42
C GLY A 542 -26.84 34.95 -25.85
N LYS A 543 -25.53 35.16 -26.07
CA LYS A 543 -24.90 34.96 -27.39
C LYS A 543 -25.07 33.51 -27.85
N LYS A 544 -25.14 33.31 -29.17
CA LYS A 544 -25.22 31.98 -29.78
C LYS A 544 -23.84 31.48 -30.19
N GLY A 545 -23.69 30.17 -30.28
CA GLY A 545 -22.47 29.54 -30.76
C GLY A 545 -22.73 28.16 -31.33
N LYS A 546 -21.73 27.61 -32.01
CA LYS A 546 -21.73 26.24 -32.51
C LYS A 546 -20.47 25.50 -32.05
N THR A 547 -20.63 24.21 -31.80
CA THR A 547 -19.54 23.30 -31.45
C THR A 547 -18.71 22.92 -32.68
N THR A 548 -17.39 23.00 -32.60
CA THR A 548 -16.51 22.84 -33.78
C THR A 548 -15.91 21.44 -33.97
N VAL A 549 -16.06 20.55 -32.98
CA VAL A 549 -15.46 19.20 -32.99
C VAL A 549 -16.52 18.09 -32.97
N ALA A 550 -16.18 16.94 -33.57
CA ALA A 550 -17.07 15.78 -33.74
C ALA A 550 -17.77 15.33 -32.45
N GLU A 551 -17.07 15.35 -31.31
CA GLU A 551 -17.63 15.05 -29.99
C GLU A 551 -16.99 15.95 -28.91
N LEU A 552 -17.79 16.78 -28.26
CA LEU A 552 -17.37 17.72 -27.22
C LEU A 552 -17.93 17.34 -25.86
N ASN A 553 -17.05 17.07 -24.89
CA ASN A 553 -17.43 16.76 -23.51
C ASN A 553 -18.05 17.98 -22.81
N PHE A 554 -19.33 17.87 -22.44
CA PHE A 554 -20.10 18.87 -21.70
C PHE A 554 -20.10 18.49 -20.22
N ARG A 555 -19.68 19.41 -19.35
CA ARG A 555 -19.29 19.10 -17.95
C ARG A 555 -20.06 19.91 -16.90
N ASP A 556 -20.09 19.41 -15.66
CA ASP A 556 -20.66 20.12 -14.52
C ASP A 556 -19.80 21.32 -14.04
N GLY A 557 -18.49 21.34 -14.34
CA GLY A 557 -17.58 22.45 -14.03
C GLY A 557 -16.52 22.77 -15.11
N PRO A 558 -15.81 23.91 -14.97
CA PRO A 558 -14.88 24.48 -15.96
C PRO A 558 -13.48 23.84 -15.95
N SER A 559 -13.38 22.52 -16.12
CA SER A 559 -12.10 21.80 -16.21
C SER A 559 -12.27 20.38 -16.75
N THR A 560 -11.16 19.73 -17.10
CA THR A 560 -11.12 18.31 -17.52
C THR A 560 -11.33 17.31 -16.37
N GLY A 561 -11.22 17.74 -15.11
CA GLY A 561 -11.48 16.91 -13.92
C GLY A 561 -12.96 16.76 -13.56
N PHE A 562 -13.80 17.68 -14.05
CA PHE A 562 -15.24 17.71 -13.80
C PHE A 562 -16.03 16.61 -14.55
N SER A 563 -17.16 16.19 -13.99
CA SER A 563 -17.97 15.09 -14.52
C SER A 563 -18.54 15.43 -15.89
N VAL A 564 -18.53 14.47 -16.82
CA VAL A 564 -19.15 14.64 -18.14
C VAL A 564 -20.66 14.39 -18.01
N ILE A 565 -21.46 15.47 -18.03
CA ILE A 565 -22.93 15.45 -17.93
C ILE A 565 -23.63 15.27 -19.29
N GLY A 566 -22.87 15.29 -20.37
CA GLY A 566 -23.32 15.05 -21.74
C GLY A 566 -22.17 15.15 -22.74
N LYS A 567 -22.48 14.85 -24.00
CA LYS A 567 -21.56 15.02 -25.13
C LYS A 567 -22.31 15.70 -26.26
N LEU A 568 -21.80 16.83 -26.73
CA LEU A 568 -22.37 17.58 -27.85
C LEU A 568 -21.66 17.11 -29.14
N LYS A 569 -22.39 17.04 -30.25
CA LYS A 569 -21.80 16.71 -31.57
C LYS A 569 -21.24 17.98 -32.21
N GLN A 570 -20.58 17.87 -33.35
CA GLN A 570 -20.22 19.04 -34.17
C GLN A 570 -21.48 19.74 -34.69
N GLY A 571 -21.44 21.08 -34.78
CA GLY A 571 -22.52 21.92 -35.28
C GLY A 571 -23.71 22.14 -34.33
N THR A 572 -23.70 21.52 -33.15
CA THR A 572 -24.74 21.67 -32.11
C THR A 572 -24.82 23.13 -31.66
N ASP A 573 -26.02 23.71 -31.70
CA ASP A 573 -26.30 25.06 -31.24
C ASP A 573 -26.23 25.16 -29.71
N VAL A 574 -25.44 26.12 -29.23
CA VAL A 574 -25.29 26.44 -27.82
C VAL A 574 -25.66 27.90 -27.56
N THR A 575 -26.17 28.19 -26.36
CA THR A 575 -26.35 29.57 -25.89
C THR A 575 -25.36 29.84 -24.76
N LEU A 576 -24.51 30.84 -24.92
CA LEU A 576 -23.51 31.19 -23.92
C LEU A 576 -24.18 31.83 -22.69
N VAL A 577 -23.61 31.54 -21.52
CA VAL A 577 -24.00 32.08 -20.21
C VAL A 577 -22.88 32.97 -19.65
N GLY A 578 -21.63 32.70 -20.04
CA GLY A 578 -20.45 33.51 -19.73
C GLY A 578 -19.15 32.72 -19.86
N GLU A 579 -18.02 33.34 -19.54
CA GLU A 579 -16.70 32.70 -19.57
C GLU A 579 -16.07 32.63 -18.16
N LEU A 580 -15.30 31.56 -17.92
CA LEU A 580 -14.33 31.49 -16.84
C LEU A 580 -13.08 30.72 -17.26
N SER A 581 -11.92 31.38 -17.28
CA SER A 581 -10.59 30.75 -17.42
C SER A 581 -10.49 29.72 -18.56
N GLY A 582 -10.89 30.11 -19.79
CA GLY A 582 -10.82 29.24 -20.97
C GLY A 582 -11.96 28.24 -21.12
N TRP A 583 -12.99 28.30 -20.28
CA TRP A 583 -14.22 27.51 -20.41
C TRP A 583 -15.43 28.43 -20.57
N TYR A 584 -16.28 28.13 -21.54
CA TYR A 584 -17.60 28.76 -21.63
C TYR A 584 -18.61 27.98 -20.78
N LYS A 585 -19.36 28.71 -19.96
CA LYS A 585 -20.61 28.23 -19.39
C LYS A 585 -21.67 28.36 -20.48
N ILE A 586 -22.38 27.28 -20.79
CA ILE A 586 -23.37 27.23 -21.88
C ILE A 586 -24.66 26.56 -21.43
N LYS A 587 -25.74 26.86 -22.16
CA LYS A 587 -27.00 26.12 -22.17
C LYS A 587 -27.11 25.35 -23.49
N ALA A 588 -27.28 24.03 -23.39
CA ALA A 588 -27.45 23.09 -24.51
C ALA A 588 -28.31 21.91 -24.05
N ASP A 589 -29.13 21.34 -24.94
CA ASP A 589 -30.02 20.20 -24.67
C ASP A 589 -30.83 20.31 -23.36
N GLY A 590 -31.34 21.53 -23.08
CA GLY A 590 -32.08 21.86 -21.85
C GLY A 590 -31.22 22.01 -20.59
N LYS A 591 -29.99 21.49 -20.58
CA LYS A 591 -29.03 21.54 -19.46
C LYS A 591 -28.20 22.83 -19.48
N ILE A 592 -27.58 23.14 -18.34
CA ILE A 592 -26.51 24.15 -18.21
C ILE A 592 -25.25 23.43 -17.71
N GLY A 593 -24.09 23.83 -18.21
CA GLY A 593 -22.80 23.26 -17.85
C GLY A 593 -21.66 23.99 -18.56
N TRP A 594 -20.52 23.32 -18.72
CA TRP A 594 -19.28 23.92 -19.22
C TRP A 594 -18.64 23.13 -20.36
N VAL A 595 -18.00 23.85 -21.28
CA VAL A 595 -17.18 23.31 -22.38
C VAL A 595 -15.92 24.15 -22.58
N SER A 596 -14.87 23.56 -23.15
CA SER A 596 -13.65 24.32 -23.50
C SER A 596 -13.95 25.37 -24.56
N LYS A 597 -13.44 26.58 -24.36
CA LYS A 597 -13.57 27.72 -25.29
C LYS A 597 -13.03 27.40 -26.68
N SER A 598 -11.97 26.60 -26.77
CA SER A 598 -11.33 26.19 -28.03
C SER A 598 -12.24 25.38 -28.98
N TYR A 599 -13.40 24.91 -28.51
CA TYR A 599 -14.30 24.03 -29.27
C TYR A 599 -15.71 24.61 -29.47
N VAL A 600 -15.88 25.92 -29.24
CA VAL A 600 -17.14 26.65 -29.53
C VAL A 600 -16.83 27.95 -30.26
N GLU A 601 -17.33 28.04 -31.48
CA GLU A 601 -17.40 29.26 -32.27
C GLU A 601 -18.57 30.11 -31.78
N ILE A 602 -18.40 31.43 -31.66
CA ILE A 602 -19.49 32.36 -31.29
C ILE A 602 -20.08 32.94 -32.58
N LEU A 603 -21.37 32.75 -32.79
CA LEU A 603 -22.09 33.35 -33.92
C LEU A 603 -22.32 34.84 -33.64
N MET A 604 -21.79 35.71 -34.50
CA MET A 604 -22.08 37.14 -34.46
C MET A 604 -23.52 37.43 -34.89
N ASN A 605 -24.10 38.51 -34.38
CA ASN A 605 -25.48 38.89 -34.69
C ASN A 605 -25.55 39.68 -36.01
N SER A 606 -26.55 39.45 -36.84
CA SER A 606 -26.65 40.04 -38.19
C SER A 606 -26.60 41.58 -38.17
N ALA A 607 -27.21 42.19 -37.16
CA ALA A 607 -27.23 43.65 -36.98
C ALA A 607 -25.84 44.26 -36.69
N SER A 608 -24.93 43.50 -36.07
CA SER A 608 -23.54 43.94 -35.82
C SER A 608 -22.61 43.73 -37.01
N ILE A 609 -22.97 42.87 -37.97
CA ILE A 609 -22.29 42.73 -39.25
C ILE A 609 -22.69 43.93 -40.13
N ALA A 610 -23.99 44.18 -40.26
CA ALA A 610 -24.55 45.28 -41.05
C ALA A 610 -24.13 46.69 -40.57
N SER A 611 -23.67 46.86 -39.32
CA SER A 611 -23.06 48.12 -38.88
C SER A 611 -21.61 48.29 -39.35
N LEU A 612 -20.82 47.21 -39.37
CA LEU A 612 -19.42 47.24 -39.82
C LEU A 612 -19.30 47.44 -41.35
N GLU A 613 -20.21 46.82 -42.11
CA GLU A 613 -20.30 46.99 -43.56
C GLU A 613 -20.67 48.44 -43.93
N LYS A 614 -21.63 49.03 -43.21
CA LYS A 614 -22.18 50.36 -43.54
C LYS A 614 -21.22 51.52 -43.28
N ASP A 615 -20.35 51.41 -42.28
CA ASP A 615 -19.38 52.46 -41.95
C ASP A 615 -18.16 52.44 -42.89
N THR A 616 -17.92 51.36 -43.65
CA THR A 616 -16.78 51.22 -44.57
C THR A 616 -17.12 51.46 -46.05
N GLU A 617 -18.39 51.29 -46.45
CA GLU A 617 -18.83 51.42 -47.84
C GLU A 617 -18.57 52.80 -48.50
N PRO A 618 -18.73 53.97 -47.82
CA PRO A 618 -18.55 55.28 -48.45
C PRO A 618 -17.09 55.60 -48.80
N GLU A 619 -16.15 55.45 -47.85
CA GLU A 619 -14.73 55.80 -48.04
C GLU A 619 -14.09 54.95 -49.15
N ILE A 620 -14.44 53.67 -49.19
CA ILE A 620 -13.97 52.72 -50.22
C ILE A 620 -14.50 53.12 -51.62
N SER A 621 -15.70 53.70 -51.73
CA SER A 621 -16.26 54.16 -53.01
C SER A 621 -15.52 55.38 -53.57
N GLU A 622 -15.24 56.36 -52.71
CA GLU A 622 -14.56 57.61 -53.10
C GLU A 622 -13.10 57.35 -53.50
N PHE A 623 -12.40 56.48 -52.76
CA PHE A 623 -11.01 56.07 -53.06
C PHE A 623 -10.87 55.30 -54.38
N ARG A 624 -11.84 54.41 -54.70
CA ARG A 624 -11.87 53.66 -55.98
C ARG A 624 -11.97 54.59 -57.20
N THR A 625 -12.72 55.68 -57.07
CA THR A 625 -12.92 56.65 -58.17
C THR A 625 -11.64 57.46 -58.47
N GLN A 626 -10.79 57.73 -57.46
CA GLN A 626 -9.51 58.40 -57.67
C GLN A 626 -8.44 57.54 -58.36
N LEU A 627 -8.52 56.20 -58.26
CA LEU A 627 -7.46 55.29 -58.72
C LEU A 627 -7.76 54.55 -60.05
N GLY A 628 -8.99 54.60 -60.57
CA GLY A 628 -9.33 54.08 -61.91
C GLY A 628 -9.24 52.55 -62.08
N ILE A 629 -9.20 51.80 -60.98
CA ILE A 629 -8.97 50.35 -60.97
C ILE A 629 -10.22 49.61 -61.49
N THR A 630 -10.04 48.69 -62.45
CA THR A 630 -11.16 48.07 -63.20
C THR A 630 -11.06 46.55 -63.43
N LYS A 631 -10.15 45.83 -62.75
CA LYS A 631 -10.08 44.34 -62.82
C LYS A 631 -9.54 43.69 -61.54
N GLN A 632 -9.82 42.39 -61.38
CA GLN A 632 -9.56 41.57 -60.19
C GLN A 632 -8.54 40.44 -60.42
N SER A 633 -8.13 39.83 -59.30
CA SER A 633 -7.39 38.57 -59.05
C SER A 633 -5.86 38.51 -59.22
N VAL A 634 -5.25 37.77 -58.29
CA VAL A 634 -3.84 37.32 -58.20
C VAL A 634 -3.88 35.90 -57.59
N LEU A 635 -2.85 35.06 -57.84
CA LEU A 635 -2.87 33.61 -57.56
C LEU A 635 -2.05 33.22 -56.32
N LEU A 636 -2.44 32.12 -55.65
CA LEU A 636 -1.68 31.46 -54.57
C LEU A 636 -1.07 30.11 -55.00
N GLN A 637 -0.04 29.67 -54.27
CA GLN A 637 0.58 28.35 -54.40
C GLN A 637 0.51 27.57 -53.07
N SER A 638 0.44 26.23 -53.17
CA SER A 638 0.06 25.32 -52.07
C SER A 638 1.17 24.39 -51.59
N SER A 639 2.44 24.64 -51.95
CA SER A 639 3.59 23.77 -51.63
C SER A 639 4.54 24.39 -50.60
N LEU A 640 5.23 23.53 -49.85
CA LEU A 640 6.35 23.89 -48.96
C LEU A 640 7.73 23.64 -49.61
N ASP A 641 7.77 23.18 -50.88
CA ASP A 641 8.96 23.13 -51.72
C ASP A 641 8.78 24.04 -52.95
N PRO A 642 9.64 25.06 -53.17
CA PRO A 642 9.49 26.02 -54.27
C PRO A 642 9.83 25.44 -55.66
N THR A 643 10.15 24.14 -55.77
CA THR A 643 10.50 23.49 -57.05
C THR A 643 9.42 22.54 -57.61
N ASN A 644 8.36 22.25 -56.85
CA ASN A 644 7.18 21.53 -57.33
C ASN A 644 5.90 22.09 -56.70
N ALA A 645 5.09 22.77 -57.50
CA ALA A 645 3.77 23.29 -57.11
C ALA A 645 2.77 23.17 -58.28
N GLU A 646 1.61 22.58 -58.02
CA GLU A 646 0.43 22.68 -58.89
C GLU A 646 -0.58 23.67 -58.30
N ILE A 647 -1.52 24.14 -59.13
CA ILE A 647 -2.37 25.32 -58.85
C ILE A 647 -3.57 24.93 -57.97
N SER A 648 -3.88 25.74 -56.95
CA SER A 648 -4.95 25.47 -55.98
C SER A 648 -5.78 26.71 -55.59
N GLY A 649 -6.25 27.47 -56.59
CA GLY A 649 -7.35 28.44 -56.43
C GLY A 649 -6.98 29.92 -56.53
N ASP A 650 -8.00 30.72 -56.89
CA ASP A 650 -7.95 32.18 -56.86
C ASP A 650 -8.26 32.72 -55.46
N ILE A 651 -7.69 33.88 -55.12
CA ILE A 651 -8.08 34.68 -53.95
C ILE A 651 -8.45 36.10 -54.38
N ALA A 652 -9.39 36.71 -53.64
CA ALA A 652 -9.82 38.07 -53.89
C ALA A 652 -8.69 39.07 -53.62
N ALA A 653 -8.67 40.16 -54.39
CA ALA A 653 -7.83 41.31 -54.05
C ALA A 653 -8.26 41.91 -52.69
N ASP A 654 -7.38 42.75 -52.12
CA ASP A 654 -7.64 43.59 -50.95
C ASP A 654 -7.77 42.85 -49.59
N MET A 655 -7.31 41.61 -49.47
CA MET A 655 -7.18 40.93 -48.16
C MET A 655 -5.87 41.30 -47.42
N PRO A 656 -5.92 41.71 -46.14
CA PRO A 656 -4.71 41.95 -45.34
C PRO A 656 -4.04 40.62 -44.94
N VAL A 657 -2.72 40.55 -45.06
CA VAL A 657 -1.93 39.33 -44.80
C VAL A 657 -0.79 39.61 -43.82
N THR A 658 -0.45 38.65 -42.96
CA THR A 658 0.71 38.76 -42.06
C THR A 658 1.92 38.07 -42.69
N VAL A 659 3.02 38.81 -42.89
CA VAL A 659 4.31 38.23 -43.32
C VAL A 659 5.01 37.56 -42.13
N ILE A 660 5.39 36.30 -42.29
CA ILE A 660 6.00 35.46 -41.24
C ILE A 660 7.49 35.24 -41.48
N ASP A 661 7.91 35.00 -42.72
CA ASP A 661 9.31 34.73 -43.10
C ASP A 661 9.59 35.19 -44.55
N GLU A 662 10.86 35.34 -44.92
CA GLU A 662 11.30 35.66 -46.28
C GLU A 662 12.50 34.79 -46.69
N GLN A 663 12.35 34.02 -47.77
CA GLN A 663 13.42 33.18 -48.30
C GLN A 663 13.46 33.24 -49.83
N LYS A 664 14.65 33.47 -50.40
CA LYS A 664 14.92 33.38 -51.87
C LYS A 664 13.88 34.13 -52.74
N GLY A 665 13.55 35.37 -52.37
CA GLY A 665 12.58 36.20 -53.13
C GLY A 665 11.10 35.85 -52.92
N HIS A 666 10.79 34.93 -52.02
CA HIS A 666 9.43 34.54 -51.64
C HIS A 666 9.15 34.95 -50.19
N LEU A 667 7.89 35.31 -49.90
CA LEU A 667 7.38 35.60 -48.57
C LEU A 667 6.51 34.44 -48.09
N LEU A 668 6.67 34.00 -46.85
CA LEU A 668 5.68 33.15 -46.18
C LEU A 668 4.64 34.08 -45.56
N ILE A 669 3.39 33.97 -46.01
CA ILE A 669 2.28 34.77 -45.50
C ILE A 669 1.25 33.89 -44.79
N SER A 670 0.56 34.47 -43.81
CA SER A 670 -0.62 33.88 -43.18
C SER A 670 -1.88 34.69 -43.45
N ILE A 671 -2.97 33.96 -43.68
CA ILE A 671 -4.32 34.45 -43.93
C ILE A 671 -5.26 33.66 -43.01
N GLY A 672 -5.65 34.26 -41.88
CA GLY A 672 -6.44 33.58 -40.86
C GLY A 672 -5.66 32.42 -40.20
N ASN A 673 -6.06 31.17 -40.49
CA ASN A 673 -5.35 29.97 -40.02
C ASN A 673 -4.46 29.34 -41.10
N ASP A 674 -4.59 29.77 -42.36
CA ASP A 674 -3.87 29.20 -43.49
C ASP A 674 -2.53 29.92 -43.70
N MET A 675 -1.56 29.22 -44.30
CA MET A 675 -0.22 29.72 -44.59
C MET A 675 0.26 29.24 -45.96
N GLY A 676 0.95 30.11 -46.70
CA GLY A 676 1.49 29.78 -48.02
C GLY A 676 2.64 30.70 -48.44
N TRP A 677 3.47 30.23 -49.37
CA TRP A 677 4.53 31.03 -49.97
C TRP A 677 4.01 31.80 -51.18
N VAL A 678 4.44 33.06 -51.32
CA VAL A 678 4.12 33.94 -52.45
C VAL A 678 5.38 34.65 -52.95
N LEU A 679 5.39 35.06 -54.22
CA LEU A 679 6.46 35.87 -54.76
C LEU A 679 6.46 37.27 -54.11
N LYS A 680 7.63 37.77 -53.71
CA LYS A 680 7.74 39.07 -53.03
C LYS A 680 7.30 40.26 -53.91
N GLU A 681 7.44 40.11 -55.22
CA GLU A 681 7.01 41.09 -56.23
C GLU A 681 5.48 41.11 -56.49
N THR A 682 4.73 40.10 -56.00
CA THR A 682 3.26 40.07 -56.13
C THR A 682 2.53 40.58 -54.88
N VAL A 683 3.25 41.21 -53.93
CA VAL A 683 2.70 41.73 -52.67
C VAL A 683 3.25 43.13 -52.36
N GLN A 684 2.38 44.09 -52.06
CA GLN A 684 2.80 45.38 -51.49
C GLN A 684 2.91 45.28 -49.97
N ILE A 685 4.05 45.70 -49.41
CA ILE A 685 4.34 45.63 -47.98
C ILE A 685 4.34 47.04 -47.39
N TYR A 686 3.50 47.25 -46.38
CA TYR A 686 3.49 48.45 -45.55
C TYR A 686 4.13 48.15 -44.19
N LYS A 687 4.67 49.17 -43.53
CA LYS A 687 5.07 49.10 -42.11
C LYS A 687 4.11 49.94 -41.28
N GLU A 688 3.60 49.38 -40.19
CA GLU A 688 2.87 50.14 -39.18
C GLU A 688 3.78 51.18 -38.50
N GLY A 689 3.17 52.26 -38.02
CA GLY A 689 3.80 53.37 -37.31
C GLY A 689 2.76 54.17 -36.53
#